data_AF-A0A6I9NHV0-F1
#
_entry.id   AF-A0A6I9NHV0-F1
#
_cell.length_a   1.000
_cell.length_b   1.000
_cell.length_c   1.000
_cell.angle_alpha   90.00
_cell.angle_beta   90.00
_cell.angle_gamma   90.00
#
_symmetry.space_group_name_H-M   'P 1'
#
loop_
_entity.id
_entity.type
_entity.pdbx_description
1 polymer ?
#
loop_
_entity_poly.entity_id
_entity_poly.type
_entity_poly.pdbx_seq_one_letter_code
_entity_poly.pdbx_strand_id
1 'polypeptide(L)'
;MALEPGQGIETTPAAVQSPIMNQASATCTLHFYYNMFGEDMEELKVLLHDGSRTTALWWLSGNHGDEWHHGEVTVGRIPVAFTILFEASRTFNRPGHMAIDDIDFTNCSLPEPQPLCPENMFTCNNSVCVGLNQVCDFSDDCGDRSDENNCEQQGVLERCSFEQGLCFWEQSDVDTAGADWTHRKGEDAWPNHGPPRDHTKNSDAGHYVIPGAELPNQTSEILSKTLRPSSNCTVRFFFFFSLGDAAGRLTARGRTLRSGRDDAVLWLGENSQSYSWQRAEVTLSTLSISKLVFRYERGDGIRGMVALDDISFSRECEFDPDNNKLPDTPPTSAPPTPCQGNEFFCWRSDVCILASLKCDYRADCPQGEDEDGCGGCTFESDQCLWTDTSEGQMMWRRQEASNNTEPPTDHTTDTGYYMSVNLSQGSTQSEARLQSPPLPPASPFCQILFHFHIRAESAGSLRVLMQQAEGSEAILWSRSQNTVSHWTPEHLPVGLSPQTYKVWFSSVNKVTQTETTAGDQIVAVDNISFINCEKSYQPPALSACGCSFEDGLCVWVQGAEDELDWLSRTGPTETPNTGPTGDHSTSTGKFLFIESSAPSVKGDKAQLKSLLLPPAGGKGYCFTFWYHMFGATVGSLKMLLQTADPLKRTLVWQKSGNQGDEWRLARSHVTLQEVHQVLLEATVGGEAGDIAIDDISLISGPCPASDVCDFEEGSCDWQQQSDDDSDWVRETGSTHNPHTGPDSDHTTNTPTGHYYFLSSSTDDLQGQTAKMSSPLYPAGKGVCVQLWYHMYGRGVGMLNVYQQSEEGKEALIFSQSGDQGRLWRFAQASLLPRVQPYRIVVEGVKSGPTQEGDLAFDDVHLTDAQCPPPGHCDFEINTCSWSNLGGDVDQEDWLRGRGASTNPSTGPSVDHTTNSIHGYYLYVDNSVGEWGDNSFLISDVFQPATRGHCLTFWYHMFGSHIGTLRVYTNDRTMHSGGNEEGMLKWIETGNKGDRWKEASLTVKHNEAFWFVFVYQRGMNPGGDVALDDISVRPGGCYSEPPIGPPDDDNDMMSAGLAVGLTLLAGVIISIFLVVLNKNRRCNTMNQPMILNEDTIDQDAGFDLFDCKIQGTEHGTQSDLSFYNNLYDPSSNETDTTVTASDA
;
A
#
# COMPACT_ATOMS: atom_id res chain seq x y z
N MET A 1 -13.90 15.65 -16.23
CA MET A 1 -14.68 16.49 -17.20
C MET A 1 -14.51 17.99 -16.89
N ALA A 2 -14.42 18.90 -17.87
CA ALA A 2 -14.20 20.34 -17.63
C ALA A 2 -15.12 21.28 -18.44
N LEU A 3 -15.40 22.47 -17.87
CA LEU A 3 -16.12 23.60 -18.48
C LEU A 3 -15.16 24.77 -18.75
N GLU A 4 -14.99 25.11 -20.03
CA GLU A 4 -14.13 26.20 -20.51
C GLU A 4 -14.95 27.41 -21.01
N PRO A 5 -14.37 28.65 -21.02
CA PRO A 5 -15.10 29.85 -21.43
C PRO A 5 -15.26 29.96 -22.95
N GLY A 6 -16.50 29.85 -23.43
CA GLY A 6 -16.90 30.18 -24.80
C GLY A 6 -17.37 31.63 -24.98
N GLN A 7 -17.50 32.08 -26.24
CA GLN A 7 -18.10 33.39 -26.55
C GLN A 7 -19.63 33.32 -26.48
N GLY A 8 -20.21 33.75 -25.35
CA GLY A 8 -21.65 33.79 -25.11
C GLY A 8 -22.16 35.15 -24.64
N ILE A 9 -23.49 35.33 -24.67
CA ILE A 9 -24.18 36.59 -24.32
C ILE A 9 -25.18 36.39 -23.14
N GLU A 10 -25.57 35.15 -22.84
CA GLU A 10 -26.51 34.80 -21.75
C GLU A 10 -25.96 33.62 -20.93
N THR A 11 -25.96 33.73 -19.59
CA THR A 11 -25.39 32.72 -18.69
C THR A 11 -26.23 31.45 -18.68
N THR A 12 -25.88 30.49 -19.54
CA THR A 12 -26.45 29.14 -19.55
C THR A 12 -25.59 28.22 -18.69
N PRO A 13 -26.15 27.54 -17.67
CA PRO A 13 -25.40 26.54 -16.92
C PRO A 13 -25.10 25.33 -17.80
N ALA A 14 -23.90 24.77 -17.65
CA ALA A 14 -23.56 23.44 -18.18
C ALA A 14 -24.01 22.39 -17.16
N ALA A 15 -24.62 21.30 -17.63
CA ALA A 15 -25.18 20.30 -16.73
C ALA A 15 -24.86 18.86 -17.19
N VAL A 16 -24.50 18.01 -16.23
CA VAL A 16 -24.08 16.60 -16.45
C VAL A 16 -24.98 15.70 -15.61
N GLN A 17 -25.76 14.83 -16.26
CA GLN A 17 -26.76 13.99 -15.60
C GLN A 17 -26.29 12.54 -15.47
N SER A 18 -26.51 11.95 -14.30
CA SER A 18 -26.29 10.52 -14.06
C SER A 18 -27.28 9.63 -14.82
N PRO A 19 -27.00 8.33 -14.97
CA PRO A 19 -28.04 7.34 -15.25
C PRO A 19 -29.16 7.37 -14.20
N ILE A 20 -30.34 6.84 -14.56
CA ILE A 20 -31.47 6.69 -13.65
C ILE A 20 -31.15 5.57 -12.64
N MET A 21 -31.06 5.94 -11.37
CA MET A 21 -30.94 5.01 -10.24
C MET A 21 -32.33 4.65 -9.71
N ASN A 22 -32.52 3.43 -9.22
CA ASN A 22 -33.86 2.95 -8.82
C ASN A 22 -34.27 3.37 -7.40
N GLN A 23 -33.32 3.35 -6.46
CA GLN A 23 -33.46 3.76 -5.07
C GLN A 23 -32.07 3.82 -4.41
N ALA A 24 -31.95 4.50 -3.26
CA ALA A 24 -30.74 4.62 -2.45
C ALA A 24 -31.02 4.34 -0.97
N SER A 25 -30.06 3.73 -0.26
CA SER A 25 -30.05 3.54 1.20
C SER A 25 -29.98 4.85 1.99
N ALA A 26 -30.24 4.80 3.29
CA ALA A 26 -30.07 5.96 4.19
C ALA A 26 -28.61 6.46 4.25
N THR A 27 -27.64 5.56 4.12
CA THR A 27 -26.19 5.82 4.18
C THR A 27 -25.54 6.15 2.83
N CYS A 28 -26.32 6.27 1.75
CA CYS A 28 -25.81 6.54 0.40
C CYS A 28 -25.03 7.85 0.32
N THR A 29 -23.77 7.78 -0.10
CA THR A 29 -22.83 8.90 -0.21
C THR A 29 -22.27 8.99 -1.63
N LEU A 30 -22.23 10.21 -2.16
CA LEU A 30 -21.65 10.55 -3.46
C LEU A 30 -20.30 11.23 -3.23
N HIS A 31 -19.27 10.69 -3.84
CA HIS A 31 -17.92 11.22 -3.87
C HIS A 31 -17.62 11.75 -5.28
N PHE A 32 -16.91 12.87 -5.38
CA PHE A 32 -16.37 13.39 -6.63
C PHE A 32 -15.21 14.34 -6.34
N TYR A 33 -14.27 14.47 -7.27
CA TYR A 33 -13.26 15.52 -7.21
C TYR A 33 -13.70 16.73 -8.03
N TYR A 34 -13.34 17.94 -7.60
CA TYR A 34 -13.59 19.17 -8.34
C TYR A 34 -12.38 20.13 -8.32
N ASN A 35 -12.18 20.87 -9.41
CA ASN A 35 -11.26 22.02 -9.47
C ASN A 35 -12.07 23.24 -9.92
N MET A 36 -11.92 24.37 -9.21
CA MET A 36 -12.67 25.61 -9.42
C MET A 36 -11.74 26.83 -9.35
N PHE A 37 -11.11 27.17 -10.48
CA PHE A 37 -10.14 28.26 -10.58
C PHE A 37 -10.59 29.38 -11.53
N GLY A 38 -10.57 30.65 -11.09
CA GLY A 38 -10.89 31.79 -11.96
C GLY A 38 -10.99 33.16 -11.27
N GLU A 39 -10.98 34.24 -12.07
CA GLU A 39 -11.36 35.58 -11.61
C GLU A 39 -12.86 35.84 -11.85
N ASP A 40 -13.58 36.27 -10.81
CA ASP A 40 -15.04 36.53 -10.71
C ASP A 40 -15.91 35.28 -10.36
N MET A 41 -16.95 35.50 -9.54
CA MET A 41 -17.58 34.45 -8.70
C MET A 41 -18.63 33.60 -9.44
N GLU A 42 -18.49 32.28 -9.32
CA GLU A 42 -19.29 31.26 -10.02
C GLU A 42 -19.72 30.14 -9.06
N GLU A 43 -20.65 29.28 -9.48
CA GLU A 43 -21.30 28.29 -8.61
C GLU A 43 -21.40 26.91 -9.31
N LEU A 44 -20.92 25.88 -8.60
CA LEU A 44 -21.08 24.44 -8.92
C LEU A 44 -22.10 23.84 -7.95
N LYS A 45 -23.06 23.07 -8.47
CA LYS A 45 -24.13 22.42 -7.70
C LYS A 45 -24.21 20.94 -8.01
N VAL A 46 -24.60 20.17 -7.00
CA VAL A 46 -25.12 18.81 -7.15
C VAL A 46 -26.61 18.85 -6.86
N LEU A 47 -27.42 18.53 -7.85
CA LEU A 47 -28.89 18.54 -7.79
C LEU A 47 -29.44 17.11 -7.89
N LEU A 48 -30.44 16.81 -7.07
CA LEU A 48 -31.22 15.58 -7.11
C LEU A 48 -32.55 15.81 -7.84
N HIS A 49 -32.88 14.91 -8.77
CA HIS A 49 -34.18 14.86 -9.45
C HIS A 49 -34.91 13.55 -9.17
N ASP A 50 -36.04 13.61 -8.45
CA ASP A 50 -37.00 12.52 -8.25
C ASP A 50 -38.30 12.79 -9.02
N GLY A 51 -38.26 12.58 -10.34
CA GLY A 51 -39.41 12.77 -11.24
C GLY A 51 -39.63 14.23 -11.65
N SER A 52 -40.33 15.04 -10.86
CA SER A 52 -40.65 16.44 -11.19
C SER A 52 -40.20 17.48 -10.16
N ARG A 53 -39.41 17.06 -9.16
CA ARG A 53 -38.82 17.97 -8.17
C ARG A 53 -37.31 18.06 -8.43
N THR A 54 -36.71 19.09 -7.87
CA THR A 54 -35.27 19.37 -7.97
C THR A 54 -34.82 19.84 -6.60
N THR A 55 -33.92 19.11 -5.96
CA THR A 55 -33.43 19.44 -4.62
C THR A 55 -31.91 19.59 -4.67
N ALA A 56 -31.36 20.69 -4.16
CA ALA A 56 -29.90 20.80 -4.05
C ALA A 56 -29.38 19.85 -2.95
N LEU A 57 -28.38 19.04 -3.30
CA LEU A 57 -27.66 18.17 -2.36
C LEU A 57 -26.42 18.88 -1.81
N TRP A 58 -25.71 19.58 -2.69
CA TRP A 58 -24.46 20.27 -2.42
C TRP A 58 -24.30 21.44 -3.37
N TRP A 59 -23.52 22.43 -2.95
CA TRP A 59 -23.18 23.60 -3.74
C TRP A 59 -21.89 24.20 -3.21
N LEU A 60 -21.14 24.83 -4.11
CA LEU A 60 -19.97 25.61 -3.75
C LEU A 60 -19.87 26.80 -4.69
N SER A 61 -19.35 27.91 -4.18
CA SER A 61 -19.14 29.12 -4.98
C SER A 61 -17.78 29.77 -4.72
N GLY A 62 -17.32 30.55 -5.70
CA GLY A 62 -16.04 31.24 -5.65
C GLY A 62 -14.87 30.43 -6.24
N ASN A 63 -13.66 30.95 -6.05
CA ASN A 63 -12.40 30.35 -6.49
C ASN A 63 -11.77 29.59 -5.31
N HIS A 64 -11.45 28.32 -5.52
CA HIS A 64 -10.89 27.40 -4.51
C HIS A 64 -9.43 27.00 -4.81
N GLY A 65 -8.76 27.73 -5.71
CA GLY A 65 -7.41 27.42 -6.17
C GLY A 65 -7.38 26.52 -7.40
N ASP A 66 -6.20 26.38 -8.00
CA ASP A 66 -5.95 25.50 -9.15
C ASP A 66 -5.46 24.12 -8.68
N GLU A 67 -6.27 23.51 -7.82
CA GLU A 67 -6.00 22.25 -7.13
C GLU A 67 -7.27 21.39 -7.16
N TRP A 68 -7.12 20.07 -7.09
CA TRP A 68 -8.24 19.14 -7.02
C TRP A 68 -8.69 18.95 -5.57
N HIS A 69 -9.96 19.24 -5.30
CA HIS A 69 -10.60 19.11 -4.00
C HIS A 69 -11.58 17.94 -4.01
N HIS A 70 -11.59 17.15 -2.94
CA HIS A 70 -12.58 16.09 -2.77
C HIS A 70 -13.90 16.67 -2.24
N GLY A 71 -14.99 16.43 -2.97
CA GLY A 71 -16.37 16.76 -2.61
C GLY A 71 -17.14 15.52 -2.18
N GLU A 72 -17.65 15.53 -0.95
CA GLU A 72 -18.49 14.47 -0.39
C GLU A 72 -19.91 14.96 -0.13
N VAL A 73 -20.89 14.17 -0.54
CA VAL A 73 -22.31 14.54 -0.52
C VAL A 73 -23.17 13.36 -0.11
N THR A 74 -23.73 13.40 1.10
CA THR A 74 -24.75 12.43 1.54
C THR A 74 -25.98 12.56 0.64
N VAL A 75 -26.27 11.54 -0.17
CA VAL A 75 -27.49 11.48 -0.98
C VAL A 75 -28.68 11.17 -0.09
N GLY A 76 -28.49 10.24 0.86
CA GLY A 76 -29.50 9.79 1.82
C GLY A 76 -30.56 8.87 1.20
N ARG A 77 -31.54 8.46 2.01
CA ARG A 77 -32.60 7.55 1.56
C ARG A 77 -33.40 8.17 0.42
N ILE A 78 -33.51 7.45 -0.69
CA ILE A 78 -34.42 7.79 -1.79
C ILE A 78 -35.21 6.52 -2.19
N PRO A 79 -36.52 6.44 -1.91
CA PRO A 79 -37.35 5.24 -2.16
C PRO A 79 -37.94 5.17 -3.58
N VAL A 80 -37.54 6.08 -4.47
CA VAL A 80 -38.07 6.23 -5.84
C VAL A 80 -36.93 6.38 -6.83
N ALA A 81 -37.22 6.18 -8.12
CA ALA A 81 -36.21 6.35 -9.16
C ALA A 81 -35.77 7.82 -9.30
N PHE A 82 -34.47 8.07 -9.38
CA PHE A 82 -33.87 9.39 -9.36
C PHE A 82 -32.64 9.52 -10.26
N THR A 83 -32.22 10.76 -10.52
CA THR A 83 -30.93 11.09 -11.16
C THR A 83 -30.22 12.21 -10.40
N ILE A 84 -28.91 12.19 -10.40
CA ILE A 84 -28.06 13.31 -9.96
C ILE A 84 -27.68 14.15 -11.17
N LEU A 85 -27.65 15.47 -10.99
CA LEU A 85 -27.28 16.46 -12.00
C LEU A 85 -26.23 17.40 -11.42
N PHE A 86 -25.02 17.36 -11.96
CA PHE A 86 -24.01 18.38 -11.68
C PHE A 86 -24.32 19.59 -12.55
N GLU A 87 -24.55 20.76 -11.95
CA GLU A 87 -24.85 22.02 -12.65
C GLU A 87 -23.74 23.05 -12.35
N ALA A 88 -23.03 23.50 -13.38
CA ALA A 88 -21.94 24.46 -13.28
C ALA A 88 -22.32 25.76 -14.03
N SER A 89 -22.24 26.90 -13.36
CA SER A 89 -22.69 28.20 -13.91
C SER A 89 -21.55 29.22 -13.97
N ARG A 90 -21.29 29.76 -15.18
CA ARG A 90 -20.08 30.52 -15.54
C ARG A 90 -20.39 31.95 -16.03
N THR A 91 -19.53 32.91 -15.70
CA THR A 91 -19.53 34.29 -16.23
C THR A 91 -18.65 34.42 -17.48
N PHE A 92 -19.00 35.35 -18.39
CA PHE A 92 -18.31 35.48 -19.68
C PHE A 92 -17.00 36.29 -19.61
N ASN A 93 -16.08 35.97 -20.51
CA ASN A 93 -14.86 36.74 -20.82
C ASN A 93 -13.82 36.85 -19.69
N ARG A 94 -13.78 35.87 -18.77
CA ARG A 94 -12.71 35.71 -17.77
C ARG A 94 -11.98 34.38 -17.92
N PRO A 95 -10.63 34.33 -17.77
CA PRO A 95 -9.91 33.07 -17.70
C PRO A 95 -10.28 32.31 -16.42
N GLY A 96 -10.29 30.98 -16.50
CA GLY A 96 -10.70 30.08 -15.44
C GLY A 96 -11.38 28.84 -15.99
N HIS A 97 -11.67 27.86 -15.13
CA HIS A 97 -12.37 26.64 -15.48
C HIS A 97 -13.10 26.06 -14.26
N MET A 98 -14.08 25.19 -14.51
CA MET A 98 -14.61 24.28 -13.49
C MET A 98 -14.52 22.86 -14.02
N ALA A 99 -13.88 21.97 -13.27
CA ALA A 99 -13.77 20.56 -13.61
C ALA A 99 -14.34 19.68 -12.49
N ILE A 100 -14.88 18.52 -12.87
CA ILE A 100 -15.29 17.44 -11.97
C ILE A 100 -14.74 16.12 -12.50
N ASP A 101 -14.21 15.24 -11.64
CA ASP A 101 -13.78 13.88 -11.99
C ASP A 101 -14.08 12.88 -10.86
N ASP A 102 -13.76 11.60 -11.09
CA ASP A 102 -13.82 10.50 -10.11
C ASP A 102 -15.12 10.46 -9.30
N ILE A 103 -16.24 10.46 -10.05
CA ILE A 103 -17.60 10.43 -9.50
C ILE A 103 -17.99 9.00 -9.12
N ASP A 104 -18.11 8.72 -7.82
CA ASP A 104 -18.47 7.40 -7.26
C ASP A 104 -19.60 7.46 -6.22
N PHE A 105 -20.30 6.34 -6.02
CA PHE A 105 -21.41 6.19 -5.08
C PHE A 105 -21.13 5.05 -4.08
N THR A 106 -20.81 5.42 -2.84
CA THR A 106 -20.52 4.48 -1.76
C THR A 106 -21.78 4.21 -0.90
N ASN A 107 -21.85 3.02 -0.30
CA ASN A 107 -22.92 2.60 0.64
C ASN A 107 -24.39 2.65 0.13
N CYS A 108 -24.65 2.93 -1.14
CA CYS A 108 -26.00 3.18 -1.67
C CYS A 108 -26.93 1.95 -1.78
N SER A 109 -26.41 0.74 -1.62
CA SER A 109 -27.18 -0.52 -1.65
C SER A 109 -28.05 -0.69 -0.41
N LEU A 110 -29.27 -1.23 -0.57
CA LEU A 110 -30.08 -1.64 0.57
C LEU A 110 -29.53 -2.93 1.21
N PRO A 111 -29.72 -3.15 2.52
CA PRO A 111 -29.28 -4.38 3.18
C PRO A 111 -30.01 -5.63 2.65
N GLU A 112 -29.35 -6.78 2.67
CA GLU A 112 -29.92 -8.04 2.18
C GLU A 112 -30.86 -8.71 3.22
N PRO A 113 -31.99 -9.30 2.79
CA PRO A 113 -32.88 -10.08 3.66
C PRO A 113 -32.21 -11.33 4.24
N GLN A 114 -32.38 -11.55 5.55
CA GLN A 114 -31.85 -12.73 6.25
C GLN A 114 -32.98 -13.67 6.72
N PRO A 115 -32.76 -14.99 6.76
CA PRO A 115 -33.80 -15.96 7.17
C PRO A 115 -34.06 -15.97 8.68
N LEU A 116 -33.15 -15.44 9.50
CA LEU A 116 -33.31 -15.31 10.96
C LEU A 116 -32.37 -14.20 11.48
N CYS A 117 -32.90 -13.20 12.19
CA CYS A 117 -32.06 -12.19 12.82
C CYS A 117 -31.43 -12.68 14.14
N PRO A 118 -30.21 -12.24 14.49
CA PRO A 118 -29.61 -12.43 15.82
C PRO A 118 -30.46 -11.83 16.96
N GLU A 119 -30.30 -12.34 18.19
CA GLU A 119 -31.13 -11.97 19.35
C GLU A 119 -31.09 -10.47 19.76
N ASN A 120 -30.14 -9.69 19.23
CA ASN A 120 -29.96 -8.25 19.50
C ASN A 120 -30.24 -7.34 18.29
N MET A 121 -30.96 -7.82 17.26
CA MET A 121 -31.31 -7.04 16.07
C MET A 121 -32.83 -6.95 15.86
N PHE A 122 -33.27 -5.87 15.21
CA PHE A 122 -34.67 -5.70 14.81
C PHE A 122 -34.92 -6.37 13.45
N THR A 123 -36.03 -7.11 13.34
CA THR A 123 -36.44 -7.78 12.09
C THR A 123 -37.44 -6.92 11.32
N CYS A 124 -37.01 -6.42 10.17
CA CYS A 124 -37.82 -5.67 9.22
C CYS A 124 -38.90 -6.56 8.56
N ASN A 125 -39.96 -5.95 8.00
CA ASN A 125 -41.05 -6.68 7.33
C ASN A 125 -40.58 -7.42 6.06
N ASN A 126 -39.57 -6.88 5.36
CA ASN A 126 -38.87 -7.51 4.25
C ASN A 126 -37.81 -8.56 4.66
N SER A 127 -37.74 -8.92 5.96
CA SER A 127 -36.76 -9.83 6.57
C SER A 127 -35.31 -9.31 6.60
N VAL A 128 -35.06 -8.02 6.38
CA VAL A 128 -33.78 -7.38 6.72
C VAL A 128 -33.61 -7.34 8.25
N CYS A 129 -32.36 -7.32 8.72
CA CYS A 129 -32.01 -7.13 10.13
C CYS A 129 -31.27 -5.80 10.32
N VAL A 130 -31.77 -4.91 11.17
CA VAL A 130 -31.13 -3.62 11.51
C VAL A 130 -30.79 -3.53 13.00
N GLY A 131 -29.88 -2.63 13.37
CA GLY A 131 -29.47 -2.42 14.76
C GLY A 131 -30.60 -1.82 15.62
N LEU A 132 -30.68 -2.19 16.90
CA LEU A 132 -31.67 -1.61 17.83
C LEU A 132 -31.49 -0.09 18.08
N ASN A 133 -30.32 0.46 17.73
CA ASN A 133 -30.01 1.89 17.75
C ASN A 133 -30.46 2.66 16.50
N GLN A 134 -30.84 1.94 15.42
CA GLN A 134 -31.40 2.47 14.17
C GLN A 134 -32.94 2.45 14.18
N VAL A 135 -33.55 1.69 15.09
CA VAL A 135 -35.01 1.62 15.22
C VAL A 135 -35.55 2.95 15.76
N CYS A 136 -36.47 3.58 15.03
CA CYS A 136 -37.16 4.80 15.44
C CYS A 136 -36.23 6.02 15.60
N ASP A 137 -35.22 6.16 14.74
CA ASP A 137 -34.32 7.32 14.68
C ASP A 137 -34.60 8.32 13.53
N PHE A 138 -35.61 8.03 12.70
CA PHE A 138 -36.12 8.74 11.50
C PHE A 138 -35.46 8.33 10.17
N SER A 139 -34.44 7.48 10.21
CA SER A 139 -33.86 6.84 9.02
C SER A 139 -34.69 5.63 8.57
N ASP A 140 -34.74 5.35 7.26
CA ASP A 140 -35.30 4.09 6.72
C ASP A 140 -34.14 3.16 6.34
N ASP A 141 -33.63 2.45 7.35
CA ASP A 141 -32.51 1.50 7.23
C ASP A 141 -32.98 0.13 6.72
N CYS A 142 -34.21 -0.27 7.07
CA CYS A 142 -34.86 -1.46 6.52
C CYS A 142 -35.07 -1.37 4.99
N GLY A 143 -35.18 -0.16 4.42
CA GLY A 143 -35.54 0.10 3.03
C GLY A 143 -37.04 -0.05 2.72
N ASP A 144 -37.83 -0.59 3.66
CA ASP A 144 -39.29 -0.69 3.62
C ASP A 144 -40.00 0.11 4.74
N ARG A 145 -39.22 0.91 5.50
CA ARG A 145 -39.63 1.77 6.60
C ARG A 145 -40.26 1.03 7.80
N SER A 146 -40.00 -0.27 7.97
CA SER A 146 -40.62 -1.05 9.05
C SER A 146 -40.01 -0.85 10.44
N ASP A 147 -38.74 -0.46 10.50
CA ASP A 147 -38.01 0.14 11.64
C ASP A 147 -38.70 1.39 12.22
N GLU A 148 -39.20 2.24 11.33
CA GLU A 148 -39.83 3.53 11.67
C GLU A 148 -41.32 3.44 12.04
N ASN A 149 -41.88 2.24 12.01
CA ASN A 149 -43.29 1.99 12.30
C ASN A 149 -43.52 1.53 13.76
N ASN A 150 -44.66 1.95 14.34
CA ASN A 150 -45.12 1.53 15.68
C ASN A 150 -44.15 1.85 16.84
N CYS A 151 -43.38 2.93 16.76
CA CYS A 151 -42.36 3.29 17.75
C CYS A 151 -42.84 3.40 19.21
N GLU A 152 -44.09 3.80 19.44
CA GLU A 152 -44.73 3.75 20.76
C GLU A 152 -44.69 2.34 21.39
N GLN A 153 -44.80 1.29 20.57
CA GLN A 153 -44.75 -0.13 21.00
C GLN A 153 -43.30 -0.61 21.22
N GLN A 154 -42.31 0.04 20.59
CA GLN A 154 -40.88 -0.20 20.82
C GLN A 154 -40.35 0.55 22.07
N GLY A 155 -41.19 1.35 22.72
CA GLY A 155 -40.85 2.16 23.90
C GLY A 155 -40.26 3.53 23.57
N VAL A 156 -40.16 3.90 22.29
CA VAL A 156 -39.66 5.20 21.83
C VAL A 156 -40.83 6.18 21.77
N LEU A 157 -41.12 6.81 22.91
CA LEU A 157 -42.35 7.60 23.13
C LEU A 157 -42.26 9.07 22.69
N GLU A 158 -41.11 9.72 22.88
CA GLU A 158 -40.92 11.14 22.56
C GLU A 158 -39.95 11.24 21.37
N ARG A 159 -40.47 11.69 20.23
CA ARG A 159 -39.72 11.92 18.98
C ARG A 159 -40.18 13.23 18.34
N CYS A 160 -39.29 13.95 17.65
CA CYS A 160 -39.63 15.18 16.95
C CYS A 160 -38.82 15.35 15.66
N SER A 161 -39.50 15.27 14.52
CA SER A 161 -38.98 15.53 13.17
C SER A 161 -39.27 16.95 12.67
N PHE A 162 -39.64 17.85 13.59
CA PHE A 162 -40.08 19.24 13.38
C PHE A 162 -41.18 19.54 12.35
N GLU A 163 -41.69 18.57 11.60
CA GLU A 163 -42.69 18.71 10.54
C GLU A 163 -44.04 19.33 10.94
N GLN A 164 -44.30 19.41 12.24
CA GLN A 164 -45.52 20.00 12.79
C GLN A 164 -45.18 21.06 13.86
N GLY A 165 -44.10 21.82 13.62
CA GLY A 165 -43.58 22.83 14.55
C GLY A 165 -42.64 22.22 15.60
N LEU A 166 -42.46 22.90 16.74
CA LEU A 166 -41.47 22.52 17.77
C LEU A 166 -41.80 21.23 18.57
N CYS A 167 -42.85 20.49 18.22
CA CYS A 167 -43.34 19.32 18.96
C CYS A 167 -43.55 19.59 20.46
N PHE A 168 -42.64 19.10 21.32
CA PHE A 168 -42.60 19.27 22.78
C PHE A 168 -41.42 20.13 23.26
N TRP A 169 -40.65 20.73 22.34
CA TRP A 169 -39.51 21.57 22.67
C TRP A 169 -39.94 22.97 23.09
N GLU A 170 -39.35 23.45 24.18
CA GLU A 170 -39.63 24.75 24.80
C GLU A 170 -38.46 25.72 24.56
N GLN A 171 -38.76 27.00 24.29
CA GLN A 171 -37.76 28.06 24.25
C GLN A 171 -37.26 28.40 25.68
N SER A 172 -36.06 28.97 25.80
CA SER A 172 -35.39 29.18 27.10
C SER A 172 -35.78 30.50 27.76
N ASP A 173 -36.07 30.48 29.07
CA ASP A 173 -36.14 31.71 29.87
C ASP A 173 -34.76 32.41 30.02
N VAL A 174 -33.67 31.76 29.57
CA VAL A 174 -32.26 32.12 29.84
C VAL A 174 -31.50 32.55 28.57
N ASP A 175 -32.11 32.44 27.39
CA ASP A 175 -31.49 32.84 26.13
C ASP A 175 -31.38 34.37 25.95
N THR A 176 -30.71 34.79 24.88
CA THR A 176 -30.64 36.23 24.55
C THR A 176 -31.97 36.65 23.91
N ALA A 177 -32.73 37.53 24.57
CA ALA A 177 -34.06 37.94 24.12
C ALA A 177 -34.13 38.29 22.62
N GLY A 178 -34.88 37.49 21.85
CA GLY A 178 -35.04 37.62 20.40
C GLY A 178 -34.08 36.77 19.56
N ALA A 179 -33.28 35.90 20.18
CA ALA A 179 -32.39 34.94 19.52
C ALA A 179 -32.97 33.50 19.51
N ASP A 180 -34.28 33.36 19.65
CA ASP A 180 -34.97 32.07 19.81
C ASP A 180 -34.74 31.13 18.61
N TRP A 181 -34.82 29.81 18.83
CA TRP A 181 -34.82 28.84 17.74
C TRP A 181 -36.12 28.97 16.89
N THR A 182 -35.97 28.98 15.57
CA THR A 182 -37.08 29.18 14.61
C THR A 182 -37.26 27.96 13.72
N HIS A 183 -38.53 27.53 13.57
CA HIS A 183 -38.95 26.47 12.66
C HIS A 183 -39.08 27.01 11.23
N ARG A 184 -38.43 26.36 10.25
CA ARG A 184 -38.47 26.73 8.83
C ARG A 184 -38.47 25.50 7.92
N LYS A 185 -38.96 25.66 6.69
CA LYS A 185 -38.76 24.70 5.59
C LYS A 185 -37.48 24.99 4.81
N GLY A 186 -36.90 23.98 4.16
CA GLY A 186 -35.70 24.11 3.33
C GLY A 186 -35.78 25.24 2.30
N GLU A 187 -36.87 25.27 1.52
CA GLU A 187 -37.14 26.28 0.48
C GLU A 187 -37.09 27.75 0.98
N ASP A 188 -37.51 28.02 2.23
CA ASP A 188 -37.53 29.38 2.80
C ASP A 188 -36.21 29.78 3.49
N ALA A 189 -35.44 28.80 3.97
CA ALA A 189 -34.21 29.04 4.72
C ALA A 189 -32.99 29.16 3.81
N TRP A 190 -32.98 28.42 2.71
CA TRP A 190 -31.92 28.41 1.71
C TRP A 190 -31.74 29.76 0.98
N PRO A 191 -30.53 30.16 0.58
CA PRO A 191 -29.21 29.63 0.98
C PRO A 191 -28.63 30.32 2.24
N ASN A 192 -29.39 31.24 2.87
CA ASN A 192 -28.83 32.23 3.81
C ASN A 192 -29.04 31.91 5.30
N HIS A 193 -29.90 30.95 5.63
CA HIS A 193 -30.34 30.70 7.00
C HIS A 193 -30.24 29.23 7.44
N GLY A 194 -30.15 28.28 6.50
CA GLY A 194 -30.11 26.84 6.77
C GLY A 194 -29.98 26.01 5.49
N PRO A 195 -29.88 24.67 5.62
CA PRO A 195 -29.72 23.72 4.51
C PRO A 195 -30.87 23.74 3.48
N PRO A 196 -30.67 23.16 2.29
CA PRO A 196 -31.65 23.22 1.20
C PRO A 196 -32.85 22.30 1.41
N ARG A 197 -32.70 21.28 2.26
CA ARG A 197 -33.67 20.21 2.57
C ARG A 197 -33.60 19.85 4.04
N ASP A 198 -34.68 19.25 4.55
CA ASP A 198 -34.70 18.55 5.83
C ASP A 198 -33.99 17.20 5.76
N HIS A 199 -33.86 16.53 6.91
CA HIS A 199 -33.45 15.13 6.97
C HIS A 199 -34.67 14.20 6.78
N THR A 200 -35.75 14.43 7.55
CA THR A 200 -36.93 13.53 7.65
C THR A 200 -37.53 13.06 6.31
N LYS A 201 -37.74 13.98 5.37
CA LYS A 201 -38.30 13.74 4.03
C LYS A 201 -37.26 13.82 2.94
N ASN A 202 -36.03 14.17 3.30
CA ASN A 202 -34.92 14.37 2.39
C ASN A 202 -35.23 15.40 1.27
N SER A 203 -36.01 16.46 1.56
CA SER A 203 -36.54 17.37 0.51
C SER A 203 -36.71 18.85 0.91
N ASP A 204 -36.76 19.72 -0.10
CA ASP A 204 -36.99 21.18 0.02
C ASP A 204 -38.25 21.59 0.81
N ALA A 205 -39.28 20.74 0.78
CA ALA A 205 -40.59 20.95 1.41
C ALA A 205 -40.71 20.35 2.83
N GLY A 206 -39.63 19.81 3.38
CA GLY A 206 -39.58 19.40 4.78
C GLY A 206 -39.08 20.50 5.73
N HIS A 207 -39.22 20.28 7.03
CA HIS A 207 -39.01 21.30 8.07
C HIS A 207 -38.04 20.88 9.17
N TYR A 208 -37.24 21.85 9.62
CA TYR A 208 -36.27 21.69 10.70
C TYR A 208 -36.19 22.99 11.53
N VAL A 209 -35.32 23.04 12.54
CA VAL A 209 -35.12 24.26 13.36
C VAL A 209 -33.72 24.86 13.20
N ILE A 210 -33.66 26.20 13.17
CA ILE A 210 -32.42 26.98 13.08
C ILE A 210 -32.30 27.98 14.24
N PRO A 211 -31.10 28.29 14.74
CA PRO A 211 -30.92 29.23 15.84
C PRO A 211 -31.09 30.69 15.37
N GLY A 212 -31.72 31.51 16.21
CA GLY A 212 -32.03 32.92 15.93
C GLY A 212 -30.90 33.92 16.19
N ALA A 213 -29.70 33.49 16.59
CA ALA A 213 -28.59 34.39 16.92
C ALA A 213 -28.07 35.20 15.70
N GLU A 214 -28.50 36.47 15.61
CA GLU A 214 -28.14 37.40 14.53
C GLU A 214 -26.89 38.25 14.80
N LEU A 215 -26.42 38.34 16.05
CA LEU A 215 -25.23 39.11 16.46
C LEU A 215 -24.20 38.22 17.16
N PRO A 216 -22.89 38.54 17.09
CA PRO A 216 -21.86 37.85 17.86
C PRO A 216 -22.12 37.90 19.37
N ASN A 217 -21.72 36.85 20.09
CA ASN A 217 -21.98 36.65 21.52
C ASN A 217 -23.46 36.52 21.93
N GLN A 218 -24.39 36.39 20.98
CA GLN A 218 -25.75 35.92 21.30
C GLN A 218 -25.79 34.41 21.47
N THR A 219 -26.65 33.95 22.38
CA THR A 219 -26.88 32.54 22.69
C THR A 219 -28.34 32.15 22.46
N SER A 220 -28.57 31.10 21.67
CA SER A 220 -29.88 30.52 21.37
C SER A 220 -30.01 29.16 22.07
N GLU A 221 -31.06 28.95 22.88
CA GLU A 221 -31.29 27.69 23.59
C GLU A 221 -32.69 27.12 23.31
N ILE A 222 -32.78 25.80 23.16
CA ILE A 222 -34.05 25.06 23.06
C ILE A 222 -34.00 23.82 23.95
N LEU A 223 -35.07 23.56 24.72
CA LEU A 223 -35.10 22.59 25.81
C LEU A 223 -36.11 21.47 25.60
N SER A 224 -35.76 20.25 26.02
CA SER A 224 -36.67 19.10 26.06
C SER A 224 -37.72 19.23 27.16
N LYS A 225 -38.70 18.32 27.17
CA LYS A 225 -39.47 17.97 28.39
C LYS A 225 -38.51 17.57 29.54
N THR A 226 -38.96 17.75 30.78
CA THR A 226 -38.23 17.29 31.97
C THR A 226 -38.09 15.77 31.98
N LEU A 227 -36.85 15.30 32.00
CA LEU A 227 -36.45 13.91 32.19
C LEU A 227 -36.41 13.59 33.70
N ARG A 228 -36.84 12.39 34.04
CA ARG A 228 -36.68 11.79 35.38
C ARG A 228 -35.28 11.18 35.53
N PRO A 229 -34.82 10.91 36.77
CA PRO A 229 -33.58 10.19 37.01
C PRO A 229 -33.57 8.87 36.23
N SER A 230 -32.65 8.76 35.28
CA SER A 230 -32.56 7.66 34.32
C SER A 230 -31.09 7.33 34.07
N SER A 231 -30.81 6.05 33.86
CA SER A 231 -29.49 5.53 33.51
C SER A 231 -29.52 5.08 32.05
N ASN A 232 -28.50 5.46 31.27
CA ASN A 232 -28.37 5.13 29.85
C ASN A 232 -29.55 5.65 29.00
N CYS A 233 -30.08 6.84 29.32
CA CYS A 233 -31.03 7.53 28.45
C CYS A 233 -30.27 8.12 27.26
N THR A 234 -30.49 7.57 26.08
CA THR A 234 -29.75 7.97 24.87
C THR A 234 -30.62 8.81 23.95
N VAL A 235 -30.07 9.91 23.43
CA VAL A 235 -30.76 10.85 22.55
C VAL A 235 -30.00 10.95 21.24
N ARG A 236 -30.72 10.74 20.13
CA ARG A 236 -30.20 10.82 18.76
C ARG A 236 -30.79 12.05 18.10
N PHE A 237 -30.00 12.72 17.27
CA PHE A 237 -30.43 13.89 16.52
C PHE A 237 -29.59 14.06 15.26
N PHE A 238 -30.17 14.69 14.25
CA PHE A 238 -29.46 15.11 13.07
C PHE A 238 -29.16 16.61 13.16
N PHE A 239 -27.96 17.00 12.75
CA PHE A 239 -27.51 18.38 12.76
C PHE A 239 -26.85 18.75 11.44
N PHE A 240 -26.95 20.02 11.07
CA PHE A 240 -26.22 20.59 9.94
C PHE A 240 -25.31 21.68 10.50
N PHE A 241 -24.01 21.65 10.17
CA PHE A 241 -23.05 22.63 10.69
C PHE A 241 -21.92 22.88 9.68
N SER A 242 -22.01 23.98 8.94
CA SER A 242 -21.02 24.35 7.91
C SER A 242 -20.33 25.68 8.28
N LEU A 243 -19.07 25.64 8.76
CA LEU A 243 -18.03 26.68 8.67
C LEU A 243 -16.75 26.27 9.43
N GLY A 244 -15.64 26.95 9.14
CA GLY A 244 -14.35 26.81 9.85
C GLY A 244 -14.17 27.72 11.09
N ASP A 245 -12.94 27.72 11.61
CA ASP A 245 -12.51 27.91 13.02
C ASP A 245 -12.86 29.20 13.81
N ALA A 246 -13.80 30.02 13.37
CA ALA A 246 -14.17 31.26 14.08
C ALA A 246 -15.68 31.58 14.12
N ALA A 247 -16.56 30.71 13.61
CA ALA A 247 -17.94 31.09 13.29
C ALA A 247 -18.99 30.96 14.42
N GLY A 248 -18.87 29.95 15.28
CA GLY A 248 -19.86 29.68 16.34
C GLY A 248 -19.70 28.30 16.94
N ARG A 249 -20.54 27.96 17.93
CA ARG A 249 -20.46 26.70 18.68
C ARG A 249 -21.83 26.13 18.97
N LEU A 250 -22.12 24.92 18.50
CA LEU A 250 -23.32 24.15 18.85
C LEU A 250 -22.97 23.11 19.93
N THR A 251 -23.75 23.04 20.99
CA THR A 251 -23.55 22.07 22.09
C THR A 251 -24.88 21.44 22.54
N ALA A 252 -24.86 20.16 22.87
CA ALA A 252 -25.93 19.49 23.60
C ALA A 252 -25.53 19.38 25.07
N ARG A 253 -26.41 19.78 25.99
CA ARG A 253 -26.10 19.90 27.42
C ARG A 253 -27.19 19.30 28.31
N GLY A 254 -26.77 18.66 29.41
CA GLY A 254 -27.64 18.23 30.49
C GLY A 254 -27.81 19.32 31.53
N ARG A 255 -29.02 19.87 31.67
CA ARG A 255 -29.36 20.95 32.62
C ARG A 255 -30.15 20.39 33.80
N THR A 256 -29.63 20.57 35.02
CA THR A 256 -30.25 20.13 36.28
C THR A 256 -30.83 21.29 37.10
N LEU A 257 -30.26 22.49 37.01
CA LEU A 257 -30.80 23.72 37.61
C LEU A 257 -31.42 24.64 36.57
N ARG A 258 -32.44 25.40 36.98
CA ARG A 258 -33.07 26.42 36.12
C ARG A 258 -32.10 27.54 35.69
N SER A 259 -30.98 27.72 36.40
CA SER A 259 -30.02 28.81 36.14
C SER A 259 -29.10 28.60 34.94
N GLY A 260 -28.97 27.36 34.43
CA GLY A 260 -28.08 27.00 33.32
C GLY A 260 -26.58 27.22 33.56
N ARG A 261 -26.14 27.42 34.82
CA ARG A 261 -24.74 27.72 35.16
C ARG A 261 -23.87 26.48 35.33
N ASP A 262 -24.49 25.35 35.59
CA ASP A 262 -23.91 24.05 35.90
C ASP A 262 -24.29 22.99 34.84
N ASP A 263 -24.67 23.45 33.64
CA ASP A 263 -24.95 22.61 32.48
C ASP A 263 -23.73 21.74 32.12
N ALA A 264 -23.87 20.43 32.25
CA ALA A 264 -22.88 19.49 31.77
C ALA A 264 -22.92 19.44 30.23
N VAL A 265 -21.79 19.69 29.56
CA VAL A 265 -21.69 19.50 28.11
C VAL A 265 -21.63 18.00 27.84
N LEU A 266 -22.59 17.49 27.08
CA LEU A 266 -22.68 16.07 26.71
C LEU A 266 -22.11 15.84 25.31
N TRP A 267 -22.18 16.87 24.45
CA TRP A 267 -21.65 16.85 23.10
C TRP A 267 -21.39 18.27 22.60
N LEU A 268 -20.38 18.37 21.74
CA LEU A 268 -19.92 19.55 21.04
C LEU A 268 -19.91 19.23 19.54
N GLY A 269 -20.52 20.10 18.73
CA GLY A 269 -20.40 19.99 17.28
C GLY A 269 -19.04 20.46 16.82
N GLU A 270 -18.31 19.59 16.13
CA GLU A 270 -17.02 19.89 15.51
C GLU A 270 -17.20 20.64 14.17
N ASN A 271 -16.18 21.40 13.78
CA ASN A 271 -16.19 22.13 12.52
C ASN A 271 -15.99 21.13 11.36
N SER A 272 -17.07 20.81 10.63
CA SER A 272 -16.96 20.03 9.39
C SER A 272 -16.94 20.94 8.17
N GLN A 273 -16.14 20.58 7.15
CA GLN A 273 -16.26 21.17 5.80
C GLN A 273 -17.41 20.54 4.99
N SER A 274 -18.17 19.61 5.58
CA SER A 274 -19.22 18.86 4.90
C SER A 274 -20.54 19.65 4.87
N TYR A 275 -21.13 19.77 3.69
CA TYR A 275 -22.43 20.43 3.48
C TYR A 275 -23.59 19.44 3.59
N SER A 276 -23.57 18.57 4.60
CA SER A 276 -24.48 17.44 4.77
C SER A 276 -25.14 17.40 6.15
N TRP A 277 -26.22 16.62 6.28
CA TRP A 277 -26.82 16.29 7.57
C TRP A 277 -26.00 15.20 8.26
N GLN A 278 -25.58 15.46 9.49
CA GLN A 278 -24.73 14.61 10.31
C GLN A 278 -25.52 14.04 11.49
N ARG A 279 -25.32 12.77 11.84
CA ARG A 279 -25.98 12.10 12.95
C ARG A 279 -25.13 12.19 14.21
N ALA A 280 -25.72 12.59 15.34
CA ALA A 280 -25.07 12.56 16.65
C ALA A 280 -25.92 11.83 17.69
N GLU A 281 -25.25 11.25 18.68
CA GLU A 281 -25.86 10.44 19.74
C GLU A 281 -25.24 10.81 21.09
N VAL A 282 -26.08 11.13 22.08
CA VAL A 282 -25.64 11.52 23.44
C VAL A 282 -26.31 10.65 24.47
N THR A 283 -25.56 10.16 25.46
CA THR A 283 -26.11 9.36 26.55
C THR A 283 -26.06 10.13 27.87
N LEU A 284 -27.23 10.29 28.48
CA LEU A 284 -27.44 10.94 29.77
C LEU A 284 -27.68 9.88 30.84
N SER A 285 -26.87 9.91 31.90
CA SER A 285 -27.09 9.16 33.14
C SER A 285 -27.14 10.15 34.30
N THR A 286 -28.31 10.35 34.90
CA THR A 286 -28.54 11.36 35.94
C THR A 286 -29.37 10.81 37.10
N LEU A 287 -28.93 11.12 38.33
CA LEU A 287 -29.66 10.83 39.57
C LEU A 287 -30.69 11.92 39.94
N SER A 288 -30.72 13.03 39.20
CA SER A 288 -31.63 14.17 39.39
C SER A 288 -32.52 14.40 38.17
N ILE A 289 -33.67 15.06 38.36
CA ILE A 289 -34.48 15.56 37.24
C ILE A 289 -33.66 16.54 36.39
N SER A 290 -33.83 16.50 35.07
CA SER A 290 -33.03 17.29 34.14
C SER A 290 -33.81 17.67 32.88
N LYS A 291 -33.25 18.54 32.04
CA LYS A 291 -33.67 18.76 30.64
C LYS A 291 -32.43 18.65 29.74
N LEU A 292 -32.60 18.12 28.53
CA LEU A 292 -31.62 18.26 27.47
C LEU A 292 -31.78 19.66 26.86
N VAL A 293 -30.66 20.34 26.62
CA VAL A 293 -30.61 21.70 26.06
C VAL A 293 -29.68 21.71 24.85
N PHE A 294 -30.21 22.07 23.68
CA PHE A 294 -29.38 22.43 22.55
C PHE A 294 -29.09 23.93 22.60
N ARG A 295 -27.81 24.27 22.65
CA ARG A 295 -27.32 25.63 22.81
C ARG A 295 -26.37 25.99 21.67
N TYR A 296 -26.74 27.02 20.91
CA TYR A 296 -25.88 27.64 19.91
C TYR A 296 -25.35 28.97 20.42
N GLU A 297 -24.03 29.18 20.30
CA GLU A 297 -23.33 30.40 20.66
C GLU A 297 -22.68 30.98 19.39
N ARG A 298 -23.02 32.22 19.03
CA ARG A 298 -22.49 32.83 17.80
C ARG A 298 -21.12 33.47 18.01
N GLY A 299 -20.14 33.07 17.20
CA GLY A 299 -18.79 33.64 17.19
C GLY A 299 -18.69 34.97 16.43
N ASP A 300 -17.47 35.50 16.35
CA ASP A 300 -17.18 36.78 15.67
C ASP A 300 -16.99 36.65 14.14
N GLY A 301 -17.01 35.41 13.61
CA GLY A 301 -16.87 35.13 12.18
C GLY A 301 -18.14 35.34 11.32
N ILE A 302 -18.05 34.87 10.07
CA ILE A 302 -19.21 34.79 9.15
C ILE A 302 -20.27 33.85 9.76
N ARG A 303 -21.56 34.12 9.54
CA ARG A 303 -22.64 33.24 10.04
C ARG A 303 -22.63 31.92 9.26
N GLY A 304 -22.38 30.81 9.94
CA GLY A 304 -22.53 29.46 9.38
C GLY A 304 -23.99 29.04 9.29
N MET A 305 -24.28 28.07 8.44
CA MET A 305 -25.57 27.40 8.45
C MET A 305 -25.58 26.36 9.56
N VAL A 306 -26.56 26.50 10.45
CA VAL A 306 -26.74 25.64 11.62
C VAL A 306 -28.19 25.22 11.69
N ALA A 307 -28.44 23.92 11.73
CA ALA A 307 -29.79 23.37 11.87
C ALA A 307 -29.79 22.12 12.76
N LEU A 308 -30.95 21.83 13.36
CA LEU A 308 -31.25 20.58 14.04
C LEU A 308 -32.53 19.97 13.46
N ASP A 309 -32.54 18.66 13.31
CA ASP A 309 -33.67 17.88 12.85
C ASP A 309 -33.73 16.50 13.54
N ASP A 310 -34.84 15.79 13.38
CA ASP A 310 -35.00 14.36 13.70
C ASP A 310 -34.47 13.92 15.08
N ILE A 311 -35.01 14.52 16.14
CA ILE A 311 -34.59 14.21 17.52
C ILE A 311 -35.42 13.07 18.09
N SER A 312 -34.78 11.99 18.52
CA SER A 312 -35.40 10.81 19.12
C SER A 312 -34.74 10.39 20.44
N PHE A 313 -35.52 9.84 21.37
CA PHE A 313 -35.08 9.43 22.70
C PHE A 313 -35.25 7.92 22.89
N SER A 314 -34.25 7.24 23.45
CA SER A 314 -34.32 5.80 23.75
C SER A 314 -35.37 5.50 24.83
N ARG A 315 -35.83 4.25 24.88
CA ARG A 315 -36.87 3.78 25.81
C ARG A 315 -36.46 3.90 27.30
N GLU A 316 -35.18 4.04 27.58
CA GLU A 316 -34.60 4.26 28.91
C GLU A 316 -34.82 5.71 29.42
N CYS A 317 -35.21 6.64 28.53
CA CYS A 317 -35.54 8.02 28.87
C CYS A 317 -36.95 8.15 29.46
N GLU A 318 -37.08 8.07 30.79
CA GLU A 318 -38.35 8.36 31.47
C GLU A 318 -38.64 9.87 31.52
N PHE A 319 -39.75 10.28 30.92
CA PHE A 319 -40.22 11.68 30.97
C PHE A 319 -41.17 11.94 32.14
N ASP A 320 -41.13 13.15 32.68
CA ASP A 320 -42.05 13.61 33.71
C ASP A 320 -43.37 14.10 33.08
N PRO A 321 -44.53 13.44 33.32
CA PRO A 321 -45.78 13.74 32.61
C PRO A 321 -46.34 15.13 32.88
N ASP A 322 -45.96 15.76 34.01
CA ASP A 322 -46.36 17.13 34.36
C ASP A 322 -45.36 18.20 33.85
N ASN A 323 -44.24 17.80 33.22
CA ASN A 323 -43.13 18.67 32.78
C ASN A 323 -42.68 19.65 33.89
N ASN A 324 -42.44 19.14 35.11
CA ASN A 324 -42.13 19.99 36.26
C ASN A 324 -40.86 20.83 36.03
N LYS A 325 -40.89 22.10 36.49
CA LYS A 325 -39.74 23.01 36.34
C LYS A 325 -38.55 22.54 37.19
N LEU A 326 -37.35 22.70 36.63
CA LEU A 326 -36.09 22.44 37.31
C LEU A 326 -35.90 23.35 38.55
N PRO A 327 -35.20 22.88 39.60
CA PRO A 327 -34.98 23.65 40.82
C PRO A 327 -34.09 24.88 40.62
N ASP A 328 -34.32 25.92 41.43
CA ASP A 328 -33.55 27.19 41.40
C ASP A 328 -32.24 27.14 42.21
N THR A 329 -32.03 26.13 43.06
CA THR A 329 -30.82 25.98 43.91
C THR A 329 -30.36 24.53 43.97
N PRO A 330 -29.03 24.25 43.95
CA PRO A 330 -28.51 22.90 44.09
C PRO A 330 -28.87 22.30 45.47
N PRO A 331 -29.13 20.98 45.54
CA PRO A 331 -29.41 20.30 46.80
C PRO A 331 -28.22 20.46 47.76
N THR A 332 -28.43 21.24 48.82
CA THR A 332 -27.37 21.53 49.80
C THR A 332 -27.23 20.38 50.78
N SER A 333 -26.57 19.30 50.35
CA SER A 333 -26.13 18.21 51.22
C SER A 333 -24.80 17.66 50.74
N ALA A 334 -23.70 18.08 51.39
CA ALA A 334 -22.45 17.35 51.32
C ALA A 334 -22.66 15.95 51.95
N PRO A 335 -22.43 14.85 51.21
CA PRO A 335 -22.44 13.52 51.81
C PRO A 335 -21.20 13.31 52.68
N PRO A 336 -21.25 12.46 53.71
CA PRO A 336 -20.03 11.86 54.25
C PRO A 336 -19.40 10.95 53.18
N THR A 337 -18.07 10.78 53.23
CA THR A 337 -17.29 9.87 52.37
C THR A 337 -18.01 8.53 52.16
N PRO A 338 -18.45 8.16 50.93
CA PRO A 338 -19.42 7.07 50.76
C PRO A 338 -18.85 5.65 50.87
N CYS A 339 -17.58 5.47 50.49
CA CYS A 339 -16.99 4.14 50.28
C CYS A 339 -16.33 3.54 51.54
N GLN A 340 -16.28 2.22 51.62
CA GLN A 340 -15.56 1.49 52.67
C GLN A 340 -14.05 1.48 52.41
N GLY A 341 -13.25 1.12 53.43
CA GLY A 341 -11.78 1.30 53.40
C GLY A 341 -10.97 0.51 52.37
N ASN A 342 -11.62 -0.29 51.51
CA ASN A 342 -11.01 -1.05 50.40
C ASN A 342 -11.60 -0.66 49.02
N GLU A 343 -12.32 0.47 48.94
CA GLU A 343 -13.03 0.93 47.75
C GLU A 343 -12.47 2.28 47.27
N PHE A 344 -12.34 2.45 45.96
CA PHE A 344 -12.00 3.72 45.30
C PHE A 344 -13.29 4.46 44.88
N PHE A 345 -13.28 5.78 45.01
CA PHE A 345 -14.45 6.62 44.73
C PHE A 345 -14.30 7.32 43.38
N CYS A 346 -15.13 6.92 42.41
CA CYS A 346 -15.28 7.55 41.10
C CYS A 346 -15.95 8.92 41.29
N TRP A 347 -15.15 9.98 41.28
CA TRP A 347 -15.56 11.31 41.77
C TRP A 347 -16.43 12.12 40.81
N ARG A 348 -16.52 11.75 39.53
CA ARG A 348 -17.48 12.32 38.55
C ARG A 348 -18.77 11.50 38.54
N SER A 349 -18.67 10.21 38.85
CA SER A 349 -19.74 9.21 38.73
C SER A 349 -20.50 8.90 40.03
N ASP A 350 -20.01 9.35 41.20
CA ASP A 350 -20.51 9.03 42.54
C ASP A 350 -20.60 7.50 42.87
N VAL A 351 -19.80 6.68 42.17
CA VAL A 351 -19.73 5.21 42.33
C VAL A 351 -18.51 4.79 43.15
N CYS A 352 -18.62 3.72 43.94
CA CYS A 352 -17.49 3.07 44.60
C CYS A 352 -17.11 1.78 43.83
N ILE A 353 -15.87 1.69 43.35
CA ILE A 353 -15.28 0.45 42.80
C ILE A 353 -14.29 -0.15 43.80
N LEU A 354 -13.79 -1.37 43.57
CA LEU A 354 -12.74 -1.93 44.43
C LEU A 354 -11.41 -1.18 44.22
N ALA A 355 -10.70 -0.87 45.30
CA ALA A 355 -9.40 -0.17 45.21
C ALA A 355 -8.28 -0.99 44.51
N SER A 356 -8.55 -2.25 44.16
CA SER A 356 -7.68 -3.09 43.34
C SER A 356 -7.87 -2.89 41.82
N LEU A 357 -8.92 -2.18 41.41
CA LEU A 357 -9.26 -1.85 40.02
C LEU A 357 -8.79 -0.43 39.65
N LYS A 358 -8.07 0.24 40.56
CA LYS A 358 -7.50 1.55 40.29
C LYS A 358 -6.09 1.40 39.69
N CYS A 359 -5.82 2.03 38.55
CA CYS A 359 -4.61 1.83 37.77
C CYS A 359 -4.44 0.35 37.41
N ASP A 360 -5.40 -0.21 36.65
CA ASP A 360 -5.30 -1.57 36.10
C ASP A 360 -5.35 -1.64 34.56
N TYR A 361 -5.28 -0.47 33.90
CA TYR A 361 -5.43 -0.22 32.47
C TYR A 361 -6.85 -0.37 31.91
N ARG A 362 -7.88 -0.42 32.77
CA ARG A 362 -9.29 -0.48 32.37
C ARG A 362 -10.08 0.63 33.06
N ALA A 363 -10.92 1.33 32.30
CA ALA A 363 -11.90 2.26 32.86
C ALA A 363 -13.06 1.46 33.49
N ASP A 364 -12.96 1.15 34.78
CA ASP A 364 -14.03 0.53 35.57
C ASP A 364 -14.94 1.59 36.23
N CYS A 365 -14.46 2.83 36.40
CA CYS A 365 -15.32 3.98 36.67
C CYS A 365 -16.06 4.44 35.38
N PRO A 366 -17.35 4.83 35.46
CA PRO A 366 -18.13 5.26 34.29
C PRO A 366 -17.61 6.45 33.48
N GLN A 367 -16.63 7.21 33.98
CA GLN A 367 -15.94 8.29 33.25
C GLN A 367 -14.41 8.13 33.29
N GLY A 368 -13.90 6.91 33.59
CA GLY A 368 -12.47 6.57 33.62
C GLY A 368 -11.66 7.21 34.76
N GLU A 369 -12.31 7.73 35.82
CA GLU A 369 -11.64 8.46 36.91
C GLU A 369 -10.64 7.62 37.74
N ASP A 370 -10.68 6.31 37.58
CA ASP A 370 -9.78 5.33 38.17
C ASP A 370 -8.42 5.27 37.47
N GLU A 371 -8.37 5.53 36.17
CA GLU A 371 -7.14 5.58 35.37
C GLU A 371 -6.54 7.00 35.27
N ASP A 372 -7.24 8.04 35.76
CA ASP A 372 -6.73 9.41 35.90
C ASP A 372 -5.41 9.42 36.72
N GLY A 373 -4.30 9.77 36.05
CA GLY A 373 -2.95 9.84 36.65
C GLY A 373 -2.23 8.49 36.79
N CYS A 374 -2.71 7.43 36.11
CA CYS A 374 -2.09 6.10 36.12
C CYS A 374 -1.03 5.87 35.03
N GLY A 375 -0.64 6.92 34.30
CA GLY A 375 0.45 6.91 33.31
C GLY A 375 0.08 7.57 31.99
N GLY A 376 -1.16 7.39 31.53
CA GLY A 376 -1.69 8.08 30.35
C GLY A 376 -1.71 9.60 30.55
N CYS A 377 -1.35 10.36 29.51
CA CYS A 377 -1.32 11.82 29.58
C CYS A 377 -1.36 12.49 28.21
N THR A 378 -2.33 13.39 28.02
CA THR A 378 -2.40 14.37 26.92
C THR A 378 -1.88 15.75 27.33
N PHE A 379 -1.33 15.89 28.54
CA PHE A 379 -0.83 17.13 29.15
C PHE A 379 -1.81 18.34 29.18
N GLU A 380 -3.04 18.26 28.68
CA GLU A 380 -4.00 19.36 28.58
C GLU A 380 -4.44 19.99 29.91
N SER A 381 -4.63 19.18 30.95
CA SER A 381 -5.08 19.65 32.27
C SER A 381 -3.94 19.93 33.24
N ASP A 382 -2.96 19.02 33.31
CA ASP A 382 -1.76 19.13 34.15
C ASP A 382 -0.59 18.30 33.57
N GLN A 383 0.26 17.69 34.42
CA GLN A 383 1.39 16.83 34.00
C GLN A 383 1.12 15.33 34.23
N CYS A 384 -0.10 14.93 34.60
CA CYS A 384 -0.54 13.56 34.90
C CYS A 384 0.44 12.77 35.79
N LEU A 385 1.01 13.43 36.81
CA LEU A 385 2.04 12.90 37.72
C LEU A 385 3.39 12.51 37.07
N TRP A 386 3.63 12.84 35.81
CA TRP A 386 4.97 12.79 35.21
C TRP A 386 5.88 13.86 35.84
N THR A 387 7.14 13.50 36.10
CA THR A 387 8.10 14.37 36.79
C THR A 387 9.41 14.50 36.04
N ASP A 388 9.89 15.73 35.84
CA ASP A 388 11.25 15.96 35.38
C ASP A 388 12.25 15.56 36.48
N THR A 389 13.22 14.72 36.12
CA THR A 389 14.33 14.29 36.98
C THR A 389 15.68 14.63 36.34
N SER A 390 15.74 15.75 35.60
CA SER A 390 16.91 16.11 34.79
C SER A 390 18.02 16.76 35.62
N GLU A 391 19.28 16.44 35.30
CA GLU A 391 20.45 17.06 35.95
C GLU A 391 21.09 18.13 35.06
N GLY A 392 20.60 19.38 35.13
CA GLY A 392 21.23 20.51 34.46
C GLY A 392 20.29 21.63 34.01
N GLN A 393 20.62 22.26 32.88
CA GLN A 393 19.78 23.28 32.22
C GLN A 393 18.82 22.69 31.18
N MET A 394 19.11 21.50 30.66
CA MET A 394 18.15 20.72 29.88
C MET A 394 17.13 20.12 30.85
N MET A 395 15.88 20.58 30.80
CA MET A 395 14.78 20.08 31.63
C MET A 395 13.51 20.03 30.80
N TRP A 396 12.69 19.02 31.02
CA TRP A 396 11.38 18.90 30.40
C TRP A 396 10.40 19.92 30.98
N ARG A 397 9.63 20.56 30.11
CA ARG A 397 8.65 21.59 30.48
C ARG A 397 7.37 21.41 29.69
N ARG A 398 6.24 21.60 30.39
CA ARG A 398 4.92 21.73 29.77
C ARG A 398 4.86 23.06 29.03
N GLN A 399 4.59 23.02 27.73
CA GLN A 399 4.63 24.14 26.81
C GLN A 399 3.26 24.27 26.13
N GLU A 400 2.71 25.48 26.13
CA GLU A 400 1.50 25.84 25.40
C GLU A 400 1.83 25.99 23.91
N ALA A 401 1.02 25.41 23.03
CA ALA A 401 1.19 25.51 21.59
C ALA A 401 0.90 26.92 21.07
N SER A 402 1.74 27.41 20.15
CA SER A 402 1.60 28.73 19.53
C SER A 402 2.49 28.86 18.29
N ASN A 403 2.20 29.82 17.42
CA ASN A 403 3.06 30.16 16.27
C ASN A 403 4.51 30.58 16.62
N ASN A 404 4.86 30.73 17.91
CA ASN A 404 6.20 31.05 18.38
C ASN A 404 6.90 29.87 19.09
N THR A 405 6.24 28.70 19.19
CA THR A 405 6.78 27.48 19.79
C THR A 405 7.03 26.43 18.73
N GLU A 406 7.65 25.32 19.14
CA GLU A 406 7.92 24.21 18.24
C GLU A 406 7.69 22.87 18.97
N PRO A 407 6.90 21.95 18.39
CA PRO A 407 5.99 22.20 17.26
C PRO A 407 5.01 23.38 17.52
N PRO A 408 4.52 24.06 16.47
CA PRO A 408 3.68 25.24 16.63
C PRO A 408 2.25 24.87 17.06
N THR A 409 1.83 23.63 16.79
CA THR A 409 0.58 23.03 17.20
C THR A 409 0.81 21.91 18.22
N ASP A 410 -0.17 21.73 19.09
CA ASP A 410 -0.31 20.58 19.97
C ASP A 410 -0.85 19.36 19.20
N HIS A 411 -0.56 18.12 19.63
CA HIS A 411 -1.11 16.94 18.94
C HIS A 411 -2.57 16.67 19.32
N THR A 412 -2.93 16.91 20.58
CA THR A 412 -4.26 16.54 21.10
C THR A 412 -5.37 17.50 20.63
N THR A 413 -5.05 18.79 20.45
CA THR A 413 -6.07 19.85 20.21
C THR A 413 -5.63 20.98 19.26
N ASP A 414 -4.48 20.84 18.59
CA ASP A 414 -3.74 21.88 17.84
C ASP A 414 -3.32 23.14 18.64
N THR A 415 -3.99 23.45 19.75
CA THR A 415 -3.87 24.70 20.53
C THR A 415 -3.66 24.46 22.03
N GLY A 416 -3.36 23.22 22.41
CA GLY A 416 -3.20 22.72 23.76
C GLY A 416 -1.78 22.81 24.33
N TYR A 417 -1.38 21.77 25.06
CA TYR A 417 -0.15 21.72 25.82
C TYR A 417 0.57 20.38 25.69
N TYR A 418 1.86 20.43 25.38
CA TYR A 418 2.73 19.25 25.26
C TYR A 418 3.96 19.36 26.17
N MET A 419 4.73 18.27 26.31
CA MET A 419 6.02 18.30 27.02
C MET A 419 7.17 18.48 26.05
N SER A 420 8.07 19.44 26.32
CA SER A 420 9.25 19.69 25.48
C SER A 420 10.52 19.96 26.26
N VAL A 421 11.65 19.75 25.59
CA VAL A 421 12.99 20.07 26.08
C VAL A 421 13.80 20.75 24.98
N ASN A 422 14.48 21.86 25.32
CA ASN A 422 15.42 22.55 24.43
C ASN A 422 16.86 22.14 24.80
N LEU A 423 17.50 21.38 23.92
CA LEU A 423 18.83 20.81 24.09
C LEU A 423 19.97 21.76 23.71
N SER A 424 19.69 22.94 23.14
CA SER A 424 20.70 23.94 22.77
C SER A 424 21.44 24.55 23.97
N GLN A 425 20.88 24.43 25.18
CA GLN A 425 21.36 25.12 26.39
C GLN A 425 22.27 24.27 27.28
N GLY A 426 22.50 23.00 26.98
CA GLY A 426 23.26 22.09 27.85
C GLY A 426 24.60 21.62 27.28
N SER A 427 25.32 20.81 28.05
CA SER A 427 26.63 20.27 27.67
C SER A 427 26.50 18.86 27.08
N THR A 428 27.55 18.37 26.43
CA THR A 428 27.62 17.02 25.81
C THR A 428 27.56 15.83 26.79
N GLN A 429 27.24 16.08 28.06
CA GLN A 429 27.09 15.06 29.10
C GLN A 429 25.83 15.23 29.97
N SER A 430 25.00 16.27 29.74
CA SER A 430 23.71 16.39 30.45
C SER A 430 22.59 15.65 29.71
N GLU A 431 21.83 14.85 30.45
CA GLU A 431 20.67 14.08 29.98
C GLU A 431 19.40 14.65 30.62
N ALA A 432 18.38 14.91 29.82
CA ALA A 432 17.06 15.32 30.30
C ALA A 432 16.14 14.11 30.43
N ARG A 433 15.56 13.86 31.61
CA ARG A 433 14.72 12.68 31.90
C ARG A 433 13.34 13.11 32.40
N LEU A 434 12.29 12.71 31.70
CA LEU A 434 10.89 12.83 32.13
C LEU A 434 10.40 11.46 32.62
N GLN A 435 10.12 11.33 33.91
CA GLN A 435 9.79 10.06 34.59
C GLN A 435 8.28 9.87 34.73
N SER A 436 7.79 8.65 34.46
CA SER A 436 6.40 8.25 34.70
C SER A 436 6.07 8.08 36.20
N PRO A 437 4.78 8.17 36.59
CA PRO A 437 4.32 7.59 37.85
C PRO A 437 4.65 6.07 37.90
N PRO A 438 4.63 5.43 39.09
CA PRO A 438 4.81 3.98 39.19
C PRO A 438 3.64 3.24 38.50
N LEU A 439 3.96 2.50 37.45
CA LEU A 439 2.99 1.78 36.64
C LEU A 439 2.67 0.40 37.26
N PRO A 440 1.43 -0.09 37.16
CA PRO A 440 1.02 -1.41 37.63
C PRO A 440 1.63 -2.54 36.77
N PRO A 441 1.60 -3.81 37.20
CA PRO A 441 2.07 -4.94 36.39
C PRO A 441 1.33 -5.04 35.05
N ALA A 442 2.07 -5.24 33.95
CA ALA A 442 1.55 -5.20 32.59
C ALA A 442 1.47 -6.58 31.91
N SER A 443 0.50 -6.71 31.00
CA SER A 443 0.33 -7.88 30.12
C SER A 443 1.54 -8.12 29.19
N PRO A 444 1.73 -9.35 28.68
CA PRO A 444 2.77 -9.62 27.68
C PRO A 444 2.55 -8.91 26.33
N PHE A 445 1.35 -8.38 26.09
CA PHE A 445 0.94 -7.64 24.89
C PHE A 445 0.94 -6.11 25.09
N CYS A 446 1.43 -5.63 26.24
CA CYS A 446 1.45 -4.21 26.56
C CYS A 446 2.35 -3.42 25.59
N GLN A 447 1.79 -2.35 25.03
CA GLN A 447 2.46 -1.37 24.18
C GLN A 447 2.24 0.04 24.73
N ILE A 448 3.17 0.95 24.50
CA ILE A 448 2.97 2.39 24.69
C ILE A 448 2.77 3.01 23.31
N LEU A 449 1.73 3.81 23.15
CA LEU A 449 1.59 4.75 22.06
C LEU A 449 1.90 6.16 22.60
N PHE A 450 2.79 6.87 21.93
CA PHE A 450 3.09 8.27 22.22
C PHE A 450 3.35 9.02 20.91
N HIS A 451 3.10 10.32 20.91
CA HIS A 451 3.37 11.19 19.77
C HIS A 451 4.61 12.03 20.10
N PHE A 452 5.52 12.19 19.15
CA PHE A 452 6.75 12.94 19.38
C PHE A 452 7.14 13.81 18.18
N HIS A 453 8.01 14.79 18.45
CA HIS A 453 8.54 15.70 17.44
C HIS A 453 10.02 16.01 17.74
N ILE A 454 10.88 15.97 16.72
CA ILE A 454 12.33 16.24 16.80
C ILE A 454 12.71 17.26 15.72
N ARG A 455 13.16 18.46 16.13
CA ARG A 455 13.57 19.51 15.18
C ARG A 455 15.02 19.36 14.72
N ALA A 456 15.20 19.03 13.44
CA ALA A 456 16.48 18.87 12.74
C ALA A 456 17.34 17.68 13.21
N GLU A 457 18.14 17.11 12.30
CA GLU A 457 19.01 15.93 12.52
C GLU A 457 20.00 16.08 13.69
N SER A 458 20.28 17.30 14.14
CA SER A 458 21.20 17.60 15.22
C SER A 458 20.53 17.87 16.57
N ALA A 459 19.19 17.79 16.69
CA ALA A 459 18.48 18.12 17.93
C ALA A 459 18.98 17.33 19.14
N GLY A 460 19.26 16.03 18.97
CA GLY A 460 19.64 15.11 20.02
C GLY A 460 19.11 13.71 19.73
N SER A 461 19.10 12.82 20.73
CA SER A 461 18.35 11.56 20.65
C SER A 461 17.26 11.49 21.71
N LEU A 462 16.01 11.37 21.29
CA LEU A 462 14.91 10.92 22.16
C LEU A 462 15.05 9.41 22.36
N ARG A 463 14.87 8.95 23.59
CA ARG A 463 14.93 7.54 23.99
C ARG A 463 13.82 7.23 24.95
N VAL A 464 13.26 6.02 24.83
CA VAL A 464 12.37 5.48 25.85
C VAL A 464 13.13 4.46 26.67
N LEU A 465 13.23 4.70 27.97
CA LEU A 465 13.88 3.81 28.94
C LEU A 465 12.80 3.16 29.81
N MET A 466 12.99 1.89 30.15
CA MET A 466 12.20 1.19 31.16
C MET A 466 13.13 0.78 32.30
N GLN A 467 12.68 0.92 33.55
CA GLN A 467 13.33 0.28 34.69
C GLN A 467 12.35 -0.60 35.44
N GLN A 468 12.81 -1.82 35.70
CA GLN A 468 12.09 -2.83 36.43
C GLN A 468 12.32 -2.67 37.95
N ALA A 469 11.51 -3.33 38.77
CA ALA A 469 11.59 -3.23 40.24
C ALA A 469 12.96 -3.60 40.84
N GLU A 470 13.82 -4.30 40.11
CA GLU A 470 15.20 -4.66 40.51
C GLU A 470 16.22 -3.51 40.28
N GLY A 471 15.81 -2.40 39.66
CA GLY A 471 16.64 -1.22 39.43
C GLY A 471 17.48 -1.26 38.13
N SER A 472 17.37 -2.32 37.34
CA SER A 472 17.92 -2.41 35.99
C SER A 472 17.20 -1.45 35.04
N GLU A 473 17.94 -0.60 34.33
CA GLU A 473 17.45 0.24 33.22
C GLU A 473 17.73 -0.47 31.87
N ALA A 474 16.72 -0.53 31.00
CA ALA A 474 16.79 -1.02 29.64
C ALA A 474 16.35 0.08 28.65
N ILE A 475 17.02 0.19 27.51
CA ILE A 475 16.61 1.07 26.42
C ILE A 475 15.62 0.29 25.56
N LEU A 476 14.37 0.76 25.47
CA LEU A 476 13.34 0.15 24.62
C LEU A 476 13.39 0.70 23.19
N TRP A 477 13.67 2.00 23.04
CA TRP A 477 13.63 2.70 21.75
C TRP A 477 14.56 3.91 21.74
N SER A 478 15.03 4.31 20.55
CA SER A 478 15.70 5.60 20.36
C SER A 478 15.68 6.11 18.92
N ARG A 479 15.30 7.37 18.71
CA ARG A 479 15.42 8.10 17.43
C ARG A 479 16.29 9.35 17.60
N SER A 480 16.96 9.77 16.52
CA SER A 480 17.69 11.05 16.48
C SER A 480 17.64 11.78 15.14
N GLN A 481 16.84 11.30 14.18
CA GLN A 481 16.52 12.05 12.97
C GLN A 481 15.41 13.07 13.26
N ASN A 482 15.28 14.05 12.37
CA ASN A 482 14.18 14.98 12.35
C ASN A 482 12.84 14.32 12.00
N THR A 483 11.77 14.88 12.53
CA THR A 483 10.39 14.64 12.09
C THR A 483 9.93 15.89 11.34
N VAL A 484 9.58 15.77 10.05
CA VAL A 484 9.26 16.93 9.20
C VAL A 484 7.92 17.54 9.63
N SER A 485 7.96 18.70 10.28
CA SER A 485 6.86 19.60 10.73
C SER A 485 5.67 19.04 11.53
N HIS A 486 5.41 17.75 11.51
CA HIS A 486 4.25 17.10 12.12
C HIS A 486 4.63 16.31 13.38
N TRP A 487 3.63 15.79 14.07
CA TRP A 487 3.76 14.87 15.19
C TRP A 487 3.78 13.44 14.67
N THR A 488 4.77 12.64 15.09
CA THR A 488 4.91 11.24 14.67
C THR A 488 4.46 10.30 15.80
N PRO A 489 3.49 9.39 15.58
CA PRO A 489 3.15 8.33 16.53
C PRO A 489 4.23 7.26 16.55
N GLU A 490 4.49 6.63 17.71
CA GLU A 490 5.24 5.37 17.79
C GLU A 490 4.53 4.36 18.70
N HIS A 491 4.38 3.13 18.20
CA HIS A 491 3.88 1.99 18.96
C HIS A 491 5.05 1.14 19.48
N LEU A 492 5.34 1.27 20.77
CA LEU A 492 6.50 0.66 21.40
C LEU A 492 6.12 -0.53 22.31
N PRO A 493 6.54 -1.76 22.01
CA PRO A 493 6.40 -2.91 22.90
C PRO A 493 7.05 -2.68 24.28
N VAL A 494 6.27 -2.89 25.35
CA VAL A 494 6.76 -2.97 26.74
C VAL A 494 6.88 -4.43 27.17
N GLY A 495 5.94 -5.27 26.74
CA GLY A 495 5.88 -6.68 27.10
C GLY A 495 5.59 -6.95 28.57
N LEU A 496 5.83 -8.20 28.99
CA LEU A 496 5.42 -8.70 30.31
C LEU A 496 6.23 -8.04 31.44
N SER A 497 5.54 -7.25 32.26
CA SER A 497 6.11 -6.68 33.48
C SER A 497 5.40 -7.23 34.72
N PRO A 498 5.95 -8.23 35.43
CA PRO A 498 5.25 -8.92 36.53
C PRO A 498 5.23 -8.12 37.85
N GLN A 499 5.92 -6.99 37.91
CA GLN A 499 6.02 -6.09 39.06
C GLN A 499 5.77 -4.64 38.60
N THR A 500 5.59 -3.73 39.55
CA THR A 500 5.49 -2.30 39.21
C THR A 500 6.76 -1.82 38.53
N TYR A 501 6.62 -1.09 37.44
CA TYR A 501 7.73 -0.56 36.64
C TYR A 501 7.56 0.93 36.41
N LYS A 502 8.52 1.53 35.71
CA LYS A 502 8.47 2.93 35.29
C LYS A 502 9.04 3.08 33.89
N VAL A 503 8.68 4.19 33.26
CA VAL A 503 9.14 4.60 31.94
C VAL A 503 9.73 6.00 32.03
N TRP A 504 10.77 6.27 31.24
CA TRP A 504 11.36 7.59 31.09
C TRP A 504 11.49 7.96 29.63
N PHE A 505 11.09 9.18 29.29
CA PHE A 505 11.55 9.84 28.07
C PHE A 505 12.88 10.53 28.39
N SER A 506 13.96 10.01 27.81
CA SER A 506 15.31 10.55 27.93
C SER A 506 15.69 11.30 26.66
N SER A 507 16.31 12.47 26.80
CA SER A 507 16.82 13.25 25.67
C SER A 507 18.27 13.67 25.91
N VAL A 508 19.15 13.40 24.94
CA VAL A 508 20.60 13.61 25.05
C VAL A 508 21.12 14.38 23.83
N ASN A 509 21.90 15.43 24.06
CA ASN A 509 22.55 16.18 22.98
C ASN A 509 23.76 15.39 22.41
N LYS A 510 23.76 15.13 21.10
CA LYS A 510 24.78 14.34 20.39
C LYS A 510 25.94 15.16 19.79
N VAL A 511 25.98 16.49 19.93
CA VAL A 511 26.88 17.36 19.15
C VAL A 511 28.38 17.13 19.45
N THR A 512 29.07 16.50 18.49
CA THR A 512 30.54 16.40 18.43
C THR A 512 31.18 17.62 17.74
N GLN A 513 31.07 18.78 18.38
CA GLN A 513 31.97 19.96 18.27
C GLN A 513 32.48 20.51 16.91
N THR A 514 31.98 20.11 15.73
CA THR A 514 32.54 20.58 14.44
C THR A 514 31.69 21.53 13.58
N GLU A 515 30.35 21.50 13.64
CA GLU A 515 29.54 22.42 12.82
C GLU A 515 28.42 23.12 13.61
N THR A 516 28.44 24.45 13.59
CA THR A 516 27.47 25.32 14.24
C THR A 516 26.40 25.77 13.25
N THR A 517 25.35 24.96 13.06
CA THR A 517 24.09 25.43 12.47
C THR A 517 23.22 26.05 13.57
N ALA A 518 22.69 27.25 13.31
CA ALA A 518 22.04 28.08 14.32
C ALA A 518 20.51 27.90 14.32
N GLY A 519 20.03 26.82 14.94
CA GLY A 519 18.61 26.57 15.20
C GLY A 519 18.38 26.04 16.62
N ASP A 520 17.19 26.26 17.17
CA ASP A 520 16.81 25.66 18.46
C ASP A 520 16.68 24.14 18.31
N GLN A 521 17.38 23.40 19.18
CA GLN A 521 17.38 21.94 19.21
C GLN A 521 16.25 21.47 20.14
N ILE A 522 15.07 21.19 19.60
CA ILE A 522 13.86 20.89 20.37
C ILE A 522 13.42 19.45 20.16
N VAL A 523 13.07 18.79 21.26
CA VAL A 523 12.39 17.50 21.30
C VAL A 523 11.11 17.67 22.11
N ALA A 524 9.99 17.18 21.59
CA ALA A 524 8.68 17.23 22.23
C ALA A 524 8.00 15.85 22.23
N VAL A 525 7.13 15.62 23.22
CA VAL A 525 6.31 14.42 23.41
C VAL A 525 4.92 14.84 23.88
N ASP A 526 3.89 14.24 23.31
CA ASP A 526 2.48 14.40 23.70
C ASP A 526 1.70 13.07 23.61
N ASN A 527 0.48 13.05 24.14
CA ASN A 527 -0.55 12.02 24.02
C ASN A 527 0.00 10.60 24.24
N ILE A 528 0.50 10.38 25.47
CA ILE A 528 1.04 9.09 25.93
C ILE A 528 -0.12 8.22 26.41
N SER A 529 -0.20 7.00 25.90
CA SER A 529 -1.22 6.00 26.24
C SER A 529 -0.63 4.60 26.35
N PHE A 530 -1.31 3.72 27.10
CA PHE A 530 -0.90 2.34 27.37
C PHE A 530 -1.95 1.40 26.79
N ILE A 531 -1.58 0.66 25.74
CA ILE A 531 -2.47 -0.16 24.92
C ILE A 531 -2.25 -1.64 25.25
N ASN A 532 -3.34 -2.41 25.40
CA ASN A 532 -3.33 -3.86 25.66
C ASN A 532 -2.55 -4.30 26.93
N CYS A 533 -2.35 -3.38 27.88
CA CYS A 533 -1.57 -3.60 29.09
C CYS A 533 -2.35 -4.28 30.22
N GLU A 534 -3.69 -4.33 30.15
CA GLU A 534 -4.55 -5.01 31.13
C GLU A 534 -4.17 -6.50 31.27
N LYS A 535 -4.27 -7.05 32.48
CA LYS A 535 -3.91 -8.45 32.74
C LYS A 535 -4.90 -9.45 32.11
N SER A 536 -6.11 -9.00 31.81
CA SER A 536 -7.20 -9.75 31.16
C SER A 536 -7.03 -9.88 29.64
N TYR A 537 -6.16 -9.08 29.03
CA TYR A 537 -6.12 -8.92 27.57
C TYR A 537 -5.95 -10.26 26.85
N GLN A 538 -6.77 -10.48 25.82
CA GLN A 538 -6.62 -11.58 24.89
C GLN A 538 -6.38 -10.97 23.50
N PRO A 539 -5.28 -11.32 22.81
CA PRO A 539 -5.03 -10.82 21.48
C PRO A 539 -6.12 -11.32 20.51
N PRO A 540 -6.42 -10.55 19.45
CA PRO A 540 -7.33 -11.00 18.41
C PRO A 540 -6.80 -12.26 17.71
N ALA A 541 -7.69 -12.99 17.03
CA ALA A 541 -7.30 -14.14 16.23
C ALA A 541 -6.35 -13.71 15.10
N LEU A 542 -5.35 -14.54 14.77
CA LEU A 542 -4.35 -14.24 13.73
C LEU A 542 -4.96 -13.82 12.39
N SER A 543 -6.12 -14.37 12.03
CA SER A 543 -6.85 -14.01 10.81
C SER A 543 -7.31 -12.54 10.76
N ALA A 544 -7.45 -11.86 11.90
CA ALA A 544 -7.77 -10.43 11.97
C ALA A 544 -6.54 -9.53 11.73
N CYS A 545 -5.34 -10.10 11.58
CA CYS A 545 -4.13 -9.37 11.20
C CYS A 545 -3.89 -9.38 9.67
N GLY A 546 -4.76 -10.03 8.89
CA GLY A 546 -4.74 -9.92 7.44
C GLY A 546 -5.20 -8.54 6.96
N CYS A 547 -4.69 -8.09 5.82
CA CYS A 547 -5.02 -6.78 5.24
C CYS A 547 -4.78 -6.78 3.72
N SER A 548 -5.78 -6.34 2.95
CA SER A 548 -5.71 -6.09 1.50
C SER A 548 -5.64 -4.59 1.17
N PHE A 549 -5.34 -3.75 2.17
CA PHE A 549 -5.12 -2.29 2.08
C PHE A 549 -6.23 -1.39 1.49
N GLU A 550 -7.35 -1.95 1.03
CA GLU A 550 -8.53 -1.21 0.54
C GLU A 550 -9.07 -0.21 1.57
N ASP A 551 -9.21 -0.65 2.83
CA ASP A 551 -9.70 0.14 3.97
C ASP A 551 -8.53 0.75 4.80
N GLY A 552 -7.41 1.05 4.15
CA GLY A 552 -6.21 1.61 4.80
C GLY A 552 -5.33 0.54 5.47
N LEU A 553 -4.61 0.90 6.54
CA LEU A 553 -3.60 0.02 7.15
C LEU A 553 -4.16 -1.16 7.98
N CYS A 554 -5.49 -1.32 8.07
CA CYS A 554 -6.15 -2.32 8.92
C CYS A 554 -5.69 -2.27 10.40
N VAL A 555 -4.88 -3.24 10.84
CA VAL A 555 -4.25 -3.30 12.18
C VAL A 555 -2.74 -3.13 12.14
N TRP A 556 -2.18 -2.82 10.97
CA TRP A 556 -0.76 -2.52 10.79
C TRP A 556 -0.52 -1.04 11.10
N VAL A 557 0.68 -0.75 11.61
CA VAL A 557 1.08 0.61 11.98
C VAL A 557 2.39 0.97 11.31
N GLN A 558 2.51 2.23 10.90
CA GLN A 558 3.76 2.78 10.42
C GLN A 558 4.86 2.67 11.47
N GLY A 559 6.10 2.53 11.00
CA GLY A 559 7.27 2.72 11.81
C GLY A 559 7.42 4.16 12.28
N ALA A 560 8.30 4.32 13.28
CA ALA A 560 8.90 5.61 13.58
C ALA A 560 10.39 5.46 13.92
N GLU A 561 11.06 4.40 13.41
CA GLU A 561 12.53 4.23 13.45
C GLU A 561 13.18 4.59 12.10
N ASP A 562 12.38 5.05 11.15
CA ASP A 562 12.55 5.04 9.70
C ASP A 562 12.39 6.44 9.08
N GLU A 563 12.97 6.61 7.90
CA GLU A 563 13.07 7.88 7.18
C GLU A 563 11.82 8.19 6.33
N LEU A 564 11.08 7.16 5.89
CA LEU A 564 9.97 7.22 4.95
C LEU A 564 8.78 6.41 5.46
N ASP A 565 7.56 6.80 5.08
CA ASP A 565 6.35 6.03 5.33
C ASP A 565 5.93 5.18 4.11
N TRP A 566 5.15 4.11 4.36
CA TRP A 566 4.46 3.39 3.28
C TRP A 566 3.24 4.20 2.83
N LEU A 567 3.14 4.42 1.52
CA LEU A 567 2.08 5.21 0.89
C LEU A 567 1.04 4.26 0.30
N SER A 568 -0.24 4.63 0.40
CA SER A 568 -1.34 3.89 -0.25
C SER A 568 -1.64 4.47 -1.63
N ARG A 569 -1.85 3.61 -2.64
CA ARG A 569 -2.07 4.03 -4.03
C ARG A 569 -2.98 3.09 -4.79
N THR A 570 -3.72 3.66 -5.75
CA THR A 570 -4.46 2.96 -6.81
C THR A 570 -3.74 3.18 -8.15
N GLY A 571 -3.62 2.13 -8.97
CA GLY A 571 -2.97 2.23 -10.28
C GLY A 571 -1.44 2.39 -10.25
N PRO A 572 -0.79 2.73 -11.39
CA PRO A 572 0.67 2.76 -11.53
C PRO A 572 1.33 3.85 -10.67
N THR A 573 2.57 3.62 -10.23
CA THR A 573 3.37 4.60 -9.47
C THR A 573 3.76 5.82 -10.32
N GLU A 574 4.27 6.88 -9.68
CA GLU A 574 4.63 8.13 -10.36
C GLU A 574 5.95 8.02 -11.14
N THR A 575 6.84 7.12 -10.71
CA THR A 575 8.09 6.84 -11.40
C THR A 575 7.83 5.92 -12.60
N PRO A 576 8.20 6.31 -13.84
CA PRO A 576 8.04 5.44 -14.99
C PRO A 576 8.96 4.22 -14.89
N ASN A 577 8.49 3.07 -15.36
CA ASN A 577 9.22 1.77 -15.36
C ASN A 577 9.52 1.19 -13.97
N THR A 578 8.76 1.56 -12.95
CA THR A 578 8.84 0.98 -11.60
C THR A 578 7.44 0.79 -11.03
N GLY A 579 7.34 0.02 -9.94
CA GLY A 579 6.08 -0.25 -9.25
C GLY A 579 5.06 -1.08 -10.05
N PRO A 580 3.99 -1.57 -9.39
CA PRO A 580 2.94 -2.34 -10.05
C PRO A 580 1.97 -1.42 -10.79
N THR A 581 1.31 -1.95 -11.83
CA THR A 581 0.27 -1.20 -12.59
C THR A 581 -1.09 -1.12 -11.88
N GLY A 582 -1.27 -1.88 -10.80
CA GLY A 582 -2.45 -1.96 -9.95
C GLY A 582 -2.22 -2.99 -8.83
N ASP A 583 -3.14 -3.08 -7.87
CA ASP A 583 -3.12 -4.06 -6.78
C ASP A 583 -3.13 -5.51 -7.28
N HIS A 584 -2.79 -6.45 -6.40
CA HIS A 584 -2.85 -7.88 -6.70
C HIS A 584 -4.30 -8.40 -6.66
N SER A 585 -5.12 -7.90 -5.72
CA SER A 585 -6.46 -8.43 -5.44
C SER A 585 -7.47 -8.25 -6.60
N THR A 586 -7.46 -7.10 -7.27
CA THR A 586 -8.46 -6.69 -8.28
C THR A 586 -7.89 -6.01 -9.53
N SER A 587 -6.61 -5.61 -9.52
CA SER A 587 -5.93 -4.74 -10.51
C SER A 587 -6.47 -3.29 -10.63
N THR A 588 -7.36 -2.89 -9.74
CA THR A 588 -7.95 -1.53 -9.66
C THR A 588 -8.07 -0.96 -8.23
N GLY A 589 -7.78 -1.77 -7.22
CA GLY A 589 -7.84 -1.45 -5.80
C GLY A 589 -6.54 -0.82 -5.29
N LYS A 590 -6.31 -0.91 -3.97
CA LYS A 590 -5.22 -0.24 -3.27
C LYS A 590 -4.15 -1.22 -2.81
N PHE A 591 -2.89 -0.82 -3.02
CA PHE A 591 -1.72 -1.46 -2.42
C PHE A 591 -0.92 -0.43 -1.59
N LEU A 592 0.04 -0.92 -0.80
CA LEU A 592 1.05 -0.07 -0.18
C LEU A 592 2.34 -0.09 -0.99
N PHE A 593 3.03 1.04 -1.11
CA PHE A 593 4.34 1.13 -1.73
C PHE A 593 5.24 2.16 -1.04
N ILE A 594 6.54 2.07 -1.28
CA ILE A 594 7.47 3.17 -1.00
C ILE A 594 7.83 3.90 -2.29
N GLU A 595 7.78 5.23 -2.23
CA GLU A 595 8.20 6.12 -3.31
C GLU A 595 9.73 6.28 -3.26
N SER A 596 10.40 5.80 -4.30
CA SER A 596 11.87 5.74 -4.37
C SER A 596 12.52 7.01 -4.90
N SER A 597 11.75 7.90 -5.54
CA SER A 597 12.23 9.17 -6.08
C SER A 597 12.28 10.32 -5.05
N ALA A 598 12.82 11.48 -5.46
CA ALA A 598 13.07 12.60 -4.56
C ALA A 598 11.77 13.11 -3.88
N PRO A 599 11.78 13.32 -2.54
CA PRO A 599 12.95 13.61 -1.71
C PRO A 599 13.67 12.40 -1.10
N SER A 600 13.20 11.16 -1.32
CA SER A 600 13.85 9.93 -0.83
C SER A 600 15.29 9.80 -1.32
N VAL A 601 16.19 9.26 -0.49
CA VAL A 601 17.59 8.98 -0.86
C VAL A 601 17.98 7.52 -0.65
N LYS A 602 18.99 7.07 -1.40
CA LYS A 602 19.50 5.69 -1.30
C LYS A 602 19.92 5.34 0.13
N GLY A 603 19.31 4.30 0.68
CA GLY A 603 19.53 3.83 2.05
C GLY A 603 18.44 4.21 3.05
N ASP A 604 17.55 5.15 2.70
CA ASP A 604 16.33 5.45 3.46
C ASP A 604 15.44 4.22 3.56
N LYS A 605 14.72 4.10 4.67
CA LYS A 605 13.87 2.96 4.98
C LYS A 605 12.43 3.37 5.22
N ALA A 606 11.53 2.41 5.04
CA ALA A 606 10.18 2.45 5.58
C ALA A 606 9.88 1.14 6.31
N GLN A 607 9.14 1.23 7.41
CA GLN A 607 8.77 0.10 8.26
C GLN A 607 7.25 0.02 8.41
N LEU A 608 6.72 -1.20 8.30
CA LEU A 608 5.33 -1.51 8.63
C LEU A 608 5.32 -2.61 9.71
N LYS A 609 4.71 -2.33 10.86
CA LYS A 609 4.71 -3.17 12.06
C LYS A 609 3.32 -3.78 12.29
N SER A 610 3.26 -5.05 12.67
CA SER A 610 2.03 -5.66 13.18
C SER A 610 1.78 -5.29 14.64
N LEU A 611 0.56 -5.54 15.14
CA LEU A 611 0.33 -5.68 16.59
C LEU A 611 1.18 -6.82 17.19
N LEU A 612 1.33 -6.83 18.51
CA LEU A 612 2.00 -7.93 19.22
C LEU A 612 1.20 -9.25 19.10
N LEU A 613 1.76 -10.20 18.37
CA LEU A 613 1.20 -11.52 18.13
C LEU A 613 1.51 -12.50 19.28
N PRO A 614 0.60 -13.45 19.56
CA PRO A 614 0.87 -14.51 20.53
C PRO A 614 2.02 -15.42 20.06
N PRO A 615 2.64 -16.20 20.98
CA PRO A 615 3.60 -17.23 20.60
C PRO A 615 3.00 -18.17 19.56
N ALA A 616 3.76 -18.50 18.52
CA ALA A 616 3.26 -19.23 17.35
C ALA A 616 2.82 -20.67 17.67
N GLY A 617 3.18 -21.19 18.85
CA GLY A 617 2.74 -22.49 19.36
C GLY A 617 3.37 -23.67 18.64
N GLY A 618 3.01 -24.89 19.03
CA GLY A 618 3.68 -26.12 18.59
C GLY A 618 3.51 -26.51 17.11
N LYS A 619 2.76 -25.73 16.31
CA LYS A 619 2.61 -25.91 14.85
C LYS A 619 2.99 -24.66 14.04
N GLY A 620 3.40 -23.58 14.71
CA GLY A 620 3.62 -22.27 14.07
C GLY A 620 2.38 -21.67 13.40
N TYR A 621 2.59 -20.60 12.65
CA TYR A 621 1.64 -20.03 11.70
C TYR A 621 2.36 -19.67 10.40
N CYS A 622 1.64 -19.73 9.27
CA CYS A 622 2.12 -19.25 7.99
C CYS A 622 1.79 -17.76 7.85
N PHE A 623 2.83 -16.94 7.64
CA PHE A 623 2.70 -15.56 7.21
C PHE A 623 2.86 -15.50 5.69
N THR A 624 1.94 -14.81 5.01
CA THR A 624 2.02 -14.60 3.56
C THR A 624 1.73 -13.15 3.21
N PHE A 625 2.36 -12.64 2.18
CA PHE A 625 2.05 -11.34 1.59
C PHE A 625 2.47 -11.33 0.12
N TRP A 626 1.80 -10.54 -0.69
CA TRP A 626 2.23 -10.28 -2.05
C TRP A 626 3.17 -9.07 -2.07
N TYR A 627 4.15 -9.10 -2.97
CA TYR A 627 5.10 -8.02 -3.18
C TYR A 627 5.38 -7.83 -4.67
N HIS A 628 5.70 -6.59 -5.05
CA HIS A 628 6.18 -6.22 -6.38
C HIS A 628 7.43 -5.37 -6.21
N MET A 629 8.47 -5.69 -6.97
CA MET A 629 9.82 -5.16 -6.83
C MET A 629 10.45 -5.06 -8.22
N PHE A 630 10.18 -3.96 -8.91
CA PHE A 630 10.59 -3.74 -10.30
C PHE A 630 11.15 -2.33 -10.49
N GLY A 631 12.27 -2.23 -11.21
CA GLY A 631 12.98 -0.98 -11.47
C GLY A 631 14.50 -1.21 -11.55
N ALA A 632 15.24 -0.24 -12.11
CA ALA A 632 16.68 -0.37 -12.33
C ALA A 632 17.52 -0.27 -11.03
N THR A 633 16.93 0.31 -9.97
CA THR A 633 17.61 0.61 -8.70
C THR A 633 16.78 0.20 -7.49
N VAL A 634 16.02 -0.90 -7.60
CA VAL A 634 15.26 -1.47 -6.48
C VAL A 634 16.18 -1.79 -5.30
N GLY A 635 15.79 -1.36 -4.10
CA GLY A 635 16.56 -1.62 -2.88
C GLY A 635 16.28 -3.00 -2.29
N SER A 636 15.84 -3.08 -1.03
CA SER A 636 15.59 -4.36 -0.36
C SER A 636 14.31 -4.36 0.46
N LEU A 637 13.56 -5.46 0.40
CA LEU A 637 12.40 -5.74 1.27
C LEU A 637 12.75 -6.88 2.22
N LYS A 638 12.48 -6.71 3.52
CA LYS A 638 12.82 -7.65 4.58
C LYS A 638 11.61 -7.92 5.47
N MET A 639 11.45 -9.16 5.88
CA MET A 639 10.55 -9.58 6.95
C MET A 639 11.38 -9.93 8.19
N LEU A 640 11.14 -9.21 9.28
CA LEU A 640 11.77 -9.45 10.58
C LEU A 640 10.72 -9.80 11.63
N LEU A 641 11.11 -10.64 12.59
CA LEU A 641 10.37 -10.87 13.83
C LEU A 641 11.09 -10.14 14.95
N GLN A 642 10.39 -9.26 15.66
CA GLN A 642 10.91 -8.51 16.80
C GLN A 642 10.14 -8.86 18.06
N THR A 643 10.83 -9.28 19.12
CA THR A 643 10.18 -9.53 20.43
C THR A 643 10.00 -8.22 21.21
N ALA A 644 9.37 -8.28 22.39
CA ALA A 644 9.37 -7.14 23.33
C ALA A 644 10.78 -6.71 23.80
N ASP A 645 11.80 -7.56 23.67
CA ASP A 645 13.20 -7.13 23.74
C ASP A 645 13.65 -6.62 22.36
N PRO A 646 13.95 -5.30 22.21
CA PRO A 646 14.32 -4.71 20.92
C PRO A 646 15.66 -5.22 20.37
N LEU A 647 16.50 -5.86 21.19
CA LEU A 647 17.75 -6.49 20.77
C LEU A 647 17.53 -7.87 20.13
N LYS A 648 16.38 -8.52 20.38
CA LYS A 648 15.98 -9.76 19.73
C LYS A 648 15.16 -9.46 18.47
N ARG A 649 15.87 -9.13 17.38
CA ARG A 649 15.31 -9.09 16.02
C ARG A 649 15.85 -10.29 15.22
N THR A 650 14.98 -11.04 14.56
CA THR A 650 15.34 -12.18 13.70
C THR A 650 14.88 -11.88 12.28
N LEU A 651 15.81 -11.85 11.33
CA LEU A 651 15.49 -11.81 9.90
C LEU A 651 14.96 -13.19 9.47
N VAL A 652 13.82 -13.22 8.79
CA VAL A 652 13.16 -14.47 8.35
C VAL A 652 13.10 -14.57 6.83
N TRP A 653 12.95 -13.44 6.13
CA TRP A 653 12.92 -13.41 4.67
C TRP A 653 13.46 -12.07 4.17
N GLN A 654 14.14 -12.08 3.03
CA GLN A 654 14.60 -10.88 2.34
C GLN A 654 14.63 -11.08 0.81
N LYS A 655 14.27 -10.04 0.06
CA LYS A 655 14.68 -9.90 -1.36
C LYS A 655 15.29 -8.51 -1.60
N SER A 656 16.15 -8.43 -2.62
CA SER A 656 16.88 -7.21 -2.99
C SER A 656 17.04 -7.14 -4.51
N GLY A 657 17.08 -5.93 -5.07
CA GLY A 657 17.19 -5.73 -6.52
C GLY A 657 15.95 -6.14 -7.29
N ASN A 658 15.99 -6.01 -8.62
CA ASN A 658 14.86 -6.27 -9.49
C ASN A 658 14.37 -7.74 -9.40
N GLN A 659 13.09 -7.94 -9.06
CA GLN A 659 12.41 -9.24 -9.03
C GLN A 659 11.49 -9.45 -10.26
N GLY A 660 11.39 -8.46 -11.16
CA GLY A 660 10.55 -8.46 -12.36
C GLY A 660 9.18 -7.82 -12.16
N ASP A 661 8.56 -7.39 -13.26
CA ASP A 661 7.25 -6.71 -13.31
C ASP A 661 6.06 -7.70 -13.15
N GLU A 662 6.03 -8.42 -12.03
CA GLU A 662 4.96 -9.35 -11.67
C GLU A 662 4.78 -9.36 -10.14
N TRP A 663 3.53 -9.40 -9.67
CA TRP A 663 3.24 -9.66 -8.26
C TRP A 663 3.74 -11.06 -7.86
N ARG A 664 4.52 -11.15 -6.78
CA ARG A 664 5.07 -12.39 -6.24
C ARG A 664 4.60 -12.63 -4.81
N LEU A 665 4.35 -13.89 -4.47
CA LEU A 665 3.87 -14.29 -3.15
C LEU A 665 5.04 -14.70 -2.25
N ALA A 666 5.31 -13.92 -1.22
CA ALA A 666 6.19 -14.31 -0.13
C ALA A 666 5.44 -15.19 0.88
N ARG A 667 6.11 -16.20 1.42
CA ARG A 667 5.59 -17.11 2.45
C ARG A 667 6.67 -17.39 3.47
N SER A 668 6.31 -17.44 4.75
CA SER A 668 7.25 -17.76 5.83
C SER A 668 6.53 -18.48 6.97
N HIS A 669 7.06 -19.64 7.40
CA HIS A 669 6.54 -20.35 8.57
C HIS A 669 7.17 -19.79 9.85
N VAL A 670 6.35 -19.16 10.68
CA VAL A 670 6.80 -18.59 11.95
C VAL A 670 6.58 -19.61 13.07
N THR A 671 7.69 -20.03 13.68
CA THR A 671 7.71 -20.99 14.81
C THR A 671 8.13 -20.37 16.14
N LEU A 672 8.25 -19.04 16.20
CA LEU A 672 8.75 -18.31 17.37
C LEU A 672 7.82 -18.48 18.60
N GLN A 673 8.37 -18.98 19.70
CA GLN A 673 7.63 -19.27 20.94
C GLN A 673 7.63 -18.10 21.96
N GLU A 674 8.05 -16.90 21.55
CA GLU A 674 7.94 -15.66 22.31
C GLU A 674 6.86 -14.75 21.70
N VAL A 675 6.33 -13.78 22.46
CA VAL A 675 5.45 -12.73 21.93
C VAL A 675 6.29 -11.79 21.07
N HIS A 676 5.79 -11.47 19.86
CA HIS A 676 6.55 -10.78 18.84
C HIS A 676 5.65 -9.97 17.90
N GLN A 677 6.22 -8.99 17.20
CA GLN A 677 5.63 -8.31 16.06
C GLN A 677 6.33 -8.76 14.77
N VAL A 678 5.58 -8.81 13.67
CA VAL A 678 6.14 -8.88 12.31
C VAL A 678 6.45 -7.46 11.86
N LEU A 679 7.63 -7.28 11.28
CA LEU A 679 8.13 -6.02 10.75
C LEU A 679 8.48 -6.22 9.28
N LEU A 680 7.83 -5.47 8.39
CA LEU A 680 8.22 -5.36 6.99
C LEU A 680 9.07 -4.09 6.84
N GLU A 681 10.37 -4.25 6.57
CA GLU A 681 11.30 -3.15 6.32
C GLU A 681 11.65 -3.10 4.83
N ALA A 682 11.23 -2.03 4.15
CA ALA A 682 11.71 -1.68 2.82
C ALA A 682 12.92 -0.72 2.92
N THR A 683 13.70 -0.62 1.86
CA THR A 683 14.86 0.27 1.76
C THR A 683 14.98 0.77 0.33
N VAL A 684 15.21 2.07 0.13
CA VAL A 684 15.39 2.71 -1.18
C VAL A 684 16.78 2.37 -1.76
N GLY A 685 16.82 1.86 -2.99
CA GLY A 685 18.06 1.52 -3.69
C GLY A 685 18.58 2.62 -4.66
N GLY A 686 17.70 3.51 -5.08
CA GLY A 686 17.91 4.63 -6.00
C GLY A 686 16.56 5.19 -6.50
N GLU A 687 16.58 6.18 -7.40
CA GLU A 687 15.41 6.97 -7.82
C GLU A 687 14.38 6.22 -8.70
N ALA A 688 14.67 4.99 -9.12
CA ALA A 688 13.74 4.13 -9.86
C ALA A 688 13.79 2.70 -9.30
N GLY A 689 13.06 2.48 -8.22
CA GLY A 689 13.14 1.25 -7.45
C GLY A 689 12.00 1.08 -6.44
N ASP A 690 10.78 1.49 -6.80
CA ASP A 690 9.61 1.39 -5.93
C ASP A 690 9.38 -0.08 -5.52
N ILE A 691 9.02 -0.26 -4.25
CA ILE A 691 8.70 -1.56 -3.66
C ILE A 691 7.26 -1.49 -3.17
N ALA A 692 6.42 -2.39 -3.64
CA ALA A 692 5.02 -2.49 -3.23
C ALA A 692 4.72 -3.81 -2.51
N ILE A 693 3.73 -3.78 -1.62
CA ILE A 693 3.19 -4.93 -0.89
C ILE A 693 1.66 -4.90 -0.89
N ASP A 694 1.06 -6.09 -0.86
CA ASP A 694 -0.39 -6.28 -0.87
C ASP A 694 -0.80 -7.60 -0.19
N ASP A 695 -2.10 -7.78 0.08
CA ASP A 695 -2.75 -9.05 0.46
C ASP A 695 -1.99 -9.83 1.57
N ILE A 696 -1.78 -9.17 2.72
CA ILE A 696 -1.19 -9.80 3.90
C ILE A 696 -2.17 -10.81 4.51
N SER A 697 -1.70 -12.02 4.84
CA SER A 697 -2.50 -13.04 5.53
C SER A 697 -1.69 -13.82 6.59
N LEU A 698 -2.36 -14.18 7.69
CA LEU A 698 -1.81 -15.02 8.76
C LEU A 698 -2.70 -16.24 8.99
N ILE A 699 -2.18 -17.43 8.71
CA ILE A 699 -2.91 -18.70 8.76
C ILE A 699 -2.29 -19.63 9.80
N SER A 700 -3.08 -20.12 10.76
CA SER A 700 -2.60 -21.03 11.81
C SER A 700 -2.12 -22.39 11.25
N GLY A 701 -0.90 -22.79 11.57
CA GLY A 701 -0.27 -24.03 11.10
C GLY A 701 0.92 -23.82 10.14
N PRO A 702 1.47 -24.91 9.57
CA PRO A 702 2.50 -24.84 8.53
C PRO A 702 2.00 -24.17 7.25
N CYS A 703 2.92 -23.70 6.42
CA CYS A 703 2.55 -23.11 5.14
C CYS A 703 1.99 -24.17 4.16
N PRO A 704 1.07 -23.80 3.25
CA PRO A 704 0.63 -24.69 2.19
C PRO A 704 1.83 -25.08 1.30
N ALA A 705 1.96 -26.38 1.03
CA ALA A 705 3.03 -26.89 0.17
C ALA A 705 3.06 -26.16 -1.19
N SER A 706 4.24 -25.68 -1.58
CA SER A 706 4.49 -25.03 -2.86
C SER A 706 4.77 -26.06 -3.96
N ASP A 707 4.60 -25.68 -5.22
CA ASP A 707 5.07 -26.46 -6.37
C ASP A 707 6.60 -26.32 -6.59
N VAL A 708 7.22 -25.33 -5.94
CA VAL A 708 8.67 -25.23 -5.71
C VAL A 708 9.00 -25.95 -4.41
N CYS A 709 10.04 -26.78 -4.40
CA CYS A 709 10.63 -27.27 -3.15
C CYS A 709 11.82 -26.37 -2.77
N ASP A 710 11.51 -25.42 -1.90
CA ASP A 710 12.39 -24.38 -1.34
C ASP A 710 13.12 -24.83 -0.06
N PHE A 711 12.91 -26.08 0.35
CA PHE A 711 13.44 -26.69 1.58
C PHE A 711 13.17 -25.93 2.89
N GLU A 712 12.31 -24.91 2.93
CA GLU A 712 12.01 -24.17 4.16
C GLU A 712 11.09 -24.97 5.10
N GLU A 713 10.04 -25.59 4.58
CA GLU A 713 9.15 -26.50 5.32
C GLU A 713 9.72 -27.94 5.38
N GLY A 714 11.01 -28.06 5.68
CA GLY A 714 11.73 -29.33 5.74
C GLY A 714 12.22 -29.80 4.37
N SER A 715 11.91 -31.03 3.97
CA SER A 715 12.46 -31.64 2.75
C SER A 715 11.48 -31.70 1.57
N CYS A 716 10.25 -31.20 1.70
CA CYS A 716 9.16 -31.37 0.70
C CYS A 716 9.07 -32.80 0.09
N ASP A 717 9.05 -33.81 0.97
CA ASP A 717 9.09 -35.26 0.65
C ASP A 717 10.32 -35.76 -0.15
N TRP A 718 11.35 -34.94 -0.32
CA TRP A 718 12.66 -35.41 -0.77
C TRP A 718 13.30 -36.30 0.28
N GLN A 719 13.88 -37.41 -0.17
CA GLN A 719 14.49 -38.43 0.66
C GLN A 719 15.96 -38.58 0.27
N GLN A 720 16.84 -38.29 1.23
CA GLN A 720 18.24 -38.69 1.18
C GLN A 720 18.29 -40.23 1.14
N GLN A 721 19.09 -40.78 0.22
CA GLN A 721 19.33 -42.21 0.11
C GLN A 721 20.20 -42.68 1.30
N SER A 722 20.36 -43.98 1.48
CA SER A 722 21.16 -44.54 2.59
C SER A 722 22.01 -45.74 2.18
N ASP A 723 22.15 -45.93 0.88
CA ASP A 723 23.00 -46.92 0.21
C ASP A 723 24.17 -46.29 -0.57
N ASP A 724 24.37 -44.97 -0.40
CA ASP A 724 25.44 -44.13 -0.89
C ASP A 724 26.58 -43.92 0.14
N ASP A 725 27.63 -43.17 -0.24
CA ASP A 725 28.88 -43.05 0.53
C ASP A 725 28.90 -41.86 1.51
N SER A 726 27.94 -40.94 1.40
CA SER A 726 27.85 -39.68 2.15
C SER A 726 26.43 -39.13 2.06
N ASP A 727 25.99 -38.35 3.06
CA ASP A 727 24.64 -37.77 3.07
C ASP A 727 24.61 -36.30 2.64
N TRP A 728 23.55 -35.90 1.94
CA TRP A 728 23.14 -34.50 1.84
C TRP A 728 22.56 -34.03 3.19
N VAL A 729 23.06 -32.90 3.69
CA VAL A 729 22.68 -32.33 4.99
C VAL A 729 21.94 -31.02 4.76
N ARG A 730 20.81 -30.81 5.45
CA ARG A 730 20.08 -29.54 5.48
C ARG A 730 20.71 -28.61 6.52
N GLU A 731 21.08 -27.40 6.13
CA GLU A 731 21.87 -26.47 6.94
C GLU A 731 21.37 -25.03 6.77
N THR A 732 21.78 -24.12 7.66
CA THR A 732 21.43 -22.68 7.64
C THR A 732 22.66 -21.79 7.69
N GLY A 733 22.74 -20.77 6.82
CA GLY A 733 23.83 -19.79 6.79
C GLY A 733 25.19 -20.37 6.38
N SER A 734 26.29 -19.65 6.62
CA SER A 734 27.64 -20.08 6.20
C SER A 734 28.06 -21.43 6.79
N THR A 735 28.63 -22.31 5.96
CA THR A 735 29.08 -23.65 6.35
C THR A 735 30.19 -23.63 7.42
N HIS A 736 30.40 -24.77 8.09
CA HIS A 736 31.48 -24.94 9.09
C HIS A 736 32.90 -24.89 8.48
N ASN A 737 33.01 -24.97 7.15
CA ASN A 737 34.26 -24.85 6.40
C ASN A 737 34.55 -23.36 6.07
N PRO A 738 35.81 -22.91 6.14
CA PRO A 738 36.12 -21.48 6.13
C PRO A 738 35.88 -20.83 4.75
N HIS A 739 34.77 -20.09 4.63
CA HIS A 739 34.40 -19.22 3.50
C HIS A 739 34.20 -19.94 2.15
N THR A 740 33.69 -21.18 2.15
CA THR A 740 33.46 -21.95 0.92
C THR A 740 32.02 -22.37 0.65
N GLY A 741 31.15 -22.38 1.66
CA GLY A 741 29.70 -22.53 1.48
C GLY A 741 29.01 -21.21 1.08
N PRO A 742 27.72 -21.26 0.76
CA PRO A 742 26.92 -20.05 0.58
C PRO A 742 26.71 -19.36 1.94
N ASP A 743 26.79 -18.02 1.97
CA ASP A 743 26.59 -17.23 3.19
C ASP A 743 25.10 -17.04 3.56
N SER A 744 24.23 -17.14 2.55
CA SER A 744 22.77 -17.12 2.67
C SER A 744 22.14 -18.20 1.80
N ASP A 745 21.00 -18.68 2.26
CA ASP A 745 20.03 -19.47 1.51
C ASP A 745 19.52 -18.71 0.26
N HIS A 746 19.11 -19.38 -0.82
CA HIS A 746 18.66 -18.69 -2.04
C HIS A 746 17.18 -18.30 -1.99
N THR A 747 16.32 -19.20 -1.51
CA THR A 747 14.87 -18.98 -1.33
C THR A 747 14.58 -17.69 -0.58
N THR A 748 15.17 -17.52 0.60
CA THR A 748 14.92 -16.43 1.55
C THR A 748 15.94 -15.31 1.46
N ASN A 749 17.09 -15.53 0.81
CA ASN A 749 18.27 -14.66 0.87
C ASN A 749 18.71 -14.29 2.30
N THR A 750 18.57 -15.22 3.25
CA THR A 750 18.97 -15.02 4.65
C THR A 750 19.93 -16.11 5.14
N PRO A 751 20.68 -15.88 6.24
CA PRO A 751 21.41 -16.94 6.93
C PRO A 751 20.51 -17.88 7.77
N THR A 752 19.20 -17.63 7.84
CA THR A 752 18.24 -18.42 8.63
C THR A 752 17.37 -19.36 7.79
N GLY A 753 17.32 -19.14 6.47
CA GLY A 753 16.77 -20.08 5.50
C GLY A 753 17.65 -21.31 5.28
N HIS A 754 17.14 -22.26 4.52
CA HIS A 754 17.58 -23.65 4.54
C HIS A 754 17.84 -24.24 3.16
N TYR A 755 19.08 -24.66 2.93
CA TYR A 755 19.49 -25.34 1.71
C TYR A 755 20.10 -26.71 2.03
N TYR A 756 20.26 -27.56 1.00
CA TYR A 756 20.97 -28.84 1.13
C TYR A 756 22.42 -28.72 0.67
N PHE A 757 23.37 -29.17 1.50
CA PHE A 757 24.79 -29.14 1.22
C PHE A 757 25.49 -30.48 1.45
N LEU A 758 26.60 -30.67 0.74
CA LEU A 758 27.49 -31.81 0.87
C LEU A 758 28.76 -31.35 1.58
N SER A 759 28.92 -31.78 2.84
CA SER A 759 30.07 -31.44 3.67
C SER A 759 31.37 -32.04 3.14
N SER A 760 32.41 -31.22 2.99
CA SER A 760 33.77 -31.62 2.58
C SER A 760 34.73 -31.74 3.77
N SER A 761 35.53 -32.82 3.78
CA SER A 761 36.47 -33.20 4.86
C SER A 761 37.83 -33.68 4.34
N THR A 762 38.88 -33.63 5.18
CA THR A 762 40.19 -34.24 4.90
C THR A 762 40.18 -35.76 4.83
N ASP A 763 39.14 -36.40 5.39
CA ASP A 763 39.00 -37.86 5.39
C ASP A 763 38.24 -38.38 4.16
N ASP A 764 37.76 -37.49 3.30
CA ASP A 764 36.96 -37.84 2.12
C ASP A 764 37.78 -38.54 1.02
N LEU A 765 37.16 -39.53 0.40
CA LEU A 765 37.69 -40.28 -0.73
C LEU A 765 37.14 -39.74 -2.05
N GLN A 766 38.02 -39.67 -3.05
CA GLN A 766 37.64 -39.26 -4.41
C GLN A 766 36.60 -40.22 -5.00
N GLY A 767 35.47 -39.67 -5.43
CA GLY A 767 34.38 -40.41 -6.05
C GLY A 767 33.28 -40.88 -5.09
N GLN A 768 33.34 -40.54 -3.79
CA GLN A 768 32.19 -40.75 -2.90
C GLN A 768 30.98 -39.97 -3.38
N THR A 769 29.79 -40.59 -3.33
CA THR A 769 28.53 -40.00 -3.75
C THR A 769 27.58 -39.72 -2.58
N ALA A 770 26.74 -38.70 -2.76
CA ALA A 770 25.56 -38.41 -1.95
C ALA A 770 24.36 -38.20 -2.88
N LYS A 771 23.23 -38.87 -2.64
CA LYS A 771 22.06 -38.89 -3.52
C LYS A 771 20.76 -38.54 -2.78
N MET A 772 20.15 -37.42 -3.14
CA MET A 772 18.80 -37.07 -2.69
C MET A 772 17.78 -37.31 -3.79
N SER A 773 16.62 -37.87 -3.46
CA SER A 773 15.57 -38.23 -4.42
C SER A 773 14.23 -37.58 -4.11
N SER A 774 13.59 -37.01 -5.14
CA SER A 774 12.27 -36.39 -5.06
C SER A 774 11.16 -37.40 -4.75
N PRO A 775 9.96 -36.96 -4.34
CA PRO A 775 8.75 -37.77 -4.45
C PRO A 775 8.52 -38.29 -5.89
N LEU A 776 7.70 -39.34 -6.03
CA LEU A 776 7.38 -39.95 -7.32
C LEU A 776 6.38 -39.07 -8.07
N TYR A 777 6.79 -38.51 -9.21
CA TYR A 777 5.95 -37.66 -10.04
C TYR A 777 5.13 -38.50 -11.05
N PRO A 778 3.83 -38.18 -11.23
CA PRO A 778 2.94 -38.92 -12.12
C PRO A 778 3.25 -38.62 -13.60
N ALA A 779 2.70 -39.47 -14.48
CA ALA A 779 2.90 -39.36 -15.92
C ALA A 779 2.47 -37.98 -16.47
N GLY A 780 3.46 -37.15 -16.85
CA GLY A 780 3.24 -35.86 -17.50
C GLY A 780 3.18 -34.63 -16.59
N LYS A 781 3.56 -34.69 -15.30
CA LYS A 781 3.75 -33.49 -14.46
C LYS A 781 5.10 -32.83 -14.82
N GLY A 782 5.10 -31.69 -15.51
CA GLY A 782 6.32 -30.98 -15.87
C GLY A 782 7.05 -31.54 -17.10
N VAL A 783 7.72 -30.66 -17.84
CA VAL A 783 8.61 -31.00 -18.96
C VAL A 783 10.02 -30.42 -18.79
N CYS A 784 10.21 -29.53 -17.81
CA CYS A 784 11.47 -28.90 -17.45
C CYS A 784 11.66 -28.95 -15.93
N VAL A 785 12.86 -29.34 -15.48
CA VAL A 785 13.29 -29.16 -14.08
C VAL A 785 14.22 -27.96 -13.98
N GLN A 786 14.05 -27.19 -12.92
CA GLN A 786 14.82 -26.00 -12.57
C GLN A 786 15.32 -26.16 -11.13
N LEU A 787 16.53 -25.71 -10.82
CA LEU A 787 17.08 -25.67 -9.46
C LEU A 787 18.19 -24.61 -9.35
N TRP A 788 18.50 -24.20 -8.13
CA TRP A 788 19.68 -23.38 -7.83
C TRP A 788 20.78 -24.23 -7.19
N TYR A 789 22.04 -23.87 -7.45
CA TYR A 789 23.19 -24.58 -6.90
C TYR A 789 24.36 -23.66 -6.59
N HIS A 790 25.14 -24.01 -5.58
CA HIS A 790 26.36 -23.31 -5.17
C HIS A 790 27.54 -24.27 -5.16
N MET A 791 28.67 -23.82 -5.70
CA MET A 791 29.85 -24.65 -5.98
C MET A 791 31.09 -23.76 -5.92
N TYR A 792 31.66 -23.53 -4.73
CA TYR A 792 32.77 -22.60 -4.56
C TYR A 792 33.96 -23.22 -3.84
N GLY A 793 35.16 -22.97 -4.38
CA GLY A 793 36.43 -23.29 -3.74
C GLY A 793 37.27 -24.39 -4.41
N ARG A 794 38.41 -24.66 -3.76
CA ARG A 794 39.42 -25.63 -4.19
C ARG A 794 39.03 -27.07 -3.84
N GLY A 795 38.75 -27.85 -4.89
CA GLY A 795 38.39 -29.25 -4.76
C GLY A 795 36.89 -29.49 -4.61
N VAL A 796 36.07 -28.51 -5.00
CA VAL A 796 34.63 -28.74 -5.24
C VAL A 796 34.43 -29.95 -6.16
N GLY A 797 33.42 -30.74 -5.83
CA GLY A 797 33.06 -31.97 -6.51
C GLY A 797 32.38 -31.81 -7.87
N MET A 798 31.48 -32.74 -8.17
CA MET A 798 30.56 -32.67 -9.31
C MET A 798 29.12 -32.70 -8.78
N LEU A 799 28.23 -31.96 -9.46
CA LEU A 799 26.79 -32.00 -9.24
C LEU A 799 26.16 -32.64 -10.47
N ASN A 800 25.44 -33.74 -10.29
CA ASN A 800 24.71 -34.46 -11.33
C ASN A 800 23.22 -34.45 -11.00
N VAL A 801 22.37 -34.32 -12.02
CA VAL A 801 20.91 -34.48 -11.88
C VAL A 801 20.46 -35.58 -12.83
N TYR A 802 19.73 -36.55 -12.29
CA TYR A 802 19.19 -37.68 -13.01
C TYR A 802 17.67 -37.67 -12.99
N GLN A 803 17.06 -38.10 -14.09
CA GLN A 803 15.68 -38.57 -14.12
C GLN A 803 15.68 -40.10 -13.93
N GLN A 804 15.07 -40.59 -12.86
CA GLN A 804 15.03 -42.01 -12.50
C GLN A 804 13.62 -42.56 -12.75
N SER A 805 13.49 -43.65 -13.52
CA SER A 805 12.19 -44.34 -13.67
C SER A 805 11.78 -45.09 -12.39
N GLU A 806 10.50 -45.43 -12.27
CA GLU A 806 10.01 -46.36 -11.24
C GLU A 806 10.73 -47.73 -11.25
N GLU A 807 11.24 -48.17 -12.40
CA GLU A 807 12.07 -49.38 -12.54
C GLU A 807 13.54 -49.18 -12.05
N GLY A 808 13.88 -48.02 -11.49
CA GLY A 808 15.21 -47.68 -10.99
C GLY A 808 16.22 -47.30 -12.08
N LYS A 809 15.77 -47.01 -13.31
CA LYS A 809 16.67 -46.68 -14.41
C LYS A 809 16.95 -45.17 -14.45
N GLU A 810 18.18 -44.80 -14.17
CA GLU A 810 18.66 -43.41 -14.19
C GLU A 810 19.04 -42.95 -15.61
N ALA A 811 18.73 -41.69 -15.91
CA ALA A 811 19.19 -40.96 -17.10
C ALA A 811 19.72 -39.59 -16.67
N LEU A 812 21.01 -39.31 -16.94
CA LEU A 812 21.64 -38.02 -16.62
C LEU A 812 21.04 -36.92 -17.51
N ILE A 813 20.53 -35.85 -16.88
CA ILE A 813 19.93 -34.70 -17.57
C ILE A 813 20.71 -33.39 -17.37
N PHE A 814 21.48 -33.26 -16.29
CA PHE A 814 22.37 -32.13 -16.02
C PHE A 814 23.64 -32.59 -15.30
N SER A 815 24.77 -31.92 -15.53
CA SER A 815 26.03 -32.19 -14.84
C SER A 815 26.94 -30.96 -14.86
N GLN A 816 27.51 -30.59 -13.71
CA GLN A 816 28.54 -29.56 -13.56
C GLN A 816 29.66 -30.05 -12.62
N SER A 817 30.85 -29.46 -12.74
CA SER A 817 32.05 -29.92 -12.00
C SER A 817 33.02 -28.80 -11.67
N GLY A 818 33.62 -28.87 -10.48
CA GLY A 818 34.61 -27.92 -9.97
C GLY A 818 34.02 -26.59 -9.49
N ASP A 819 34.87 -25.59 -9.34
CA ASP A 819 34.52 -24.23 -8.87
C ASP A 819 33.69 -23.46 -9.92
N GLN A 820 32.53 -22.92 -9.54
CA GLN A 820 31.69 -22.00 -10.34
C GLN A 820 31.70 -20.56 -9.78
N GLY A 821 32.48 -20.27 -8.74
CA GLY A 821 32.50 -18.98 -8.05
C GLY A 821 31.48 -18.88 -6.90
N ARG A 822 31.60 -17.81 -6.11
CA ARG A 822 30.90 -17.59 -4.82
C ARG A 822 29.38 -17.37 -4.89
N LEU A 823 28.78 -17.32 -6.08
CA LEU A 823 27.37 -16.96 -6.27
C LEU A 823 26.53 -18.21 -6.51
N TRP A 824 25.29 -18.19 -6.03
CA TRP A 824 24.26 -19.14 -6.46
C TRP A 824 24.10 -19.09 -7.99
N ARG A 825 23.98 -20.27 -8.61
CA ARG A 825 23.85 -20.46 -10.05
C ARG A 825 22.53 -21.16 -10.35
N PHE A 826 21.84 -20.66 -11.36
CA PHE A 826 20.65 -21.32 -11.88
C PHE A 826 21.03 -22.52 -12.75
N ALA A 827 20.23 -23.59 -12.69
CA ALA A 827 20.32 -24.75 -13.56
C ALA A 827 18.93 -25.13 -14.07
N GLN A 828 18.84 -25.53 -15.34
CA GLN A 828 17.63 -26.10 -15.91
C GLN A 828 17.92 -27.27 -16.86
N ALA A 829 17.03 -28.25 -16.93
CA ALA A 829 17.19 -29.43 -17.77
C ALA A 829 15.85 -29.98 -18.29
N SER A 830 15.80 -30.31 -19.58
CA SER A 830 14.61 -30.90 -20.21
C SER A 830 14.41 -32.35 -19.77
N LEU A 831 13.20 -32.69 -19.37
CA LEU A 831 12.83 -34.02 -18.94
C LEU A 831 12.57 -34.94 -20.14
N LEU A 832 12.92 -36.22 -20.00
CA LEU A 832 12.77 -37.21 -21.06
C LEU A 832 11.34 -37.77 -21.04
N PRO A 833 10.50 -37.55 -22.08
CA PRO A 833 9.08 -37.94 -22.05
C PRO A 833 8.82 -39.46 -21.98
N ARG A 834 9.87 -40.27 -22.14
CA ARG A 834 9.82 -41.75 -22.12
C ARG A 834 10.10 -42.35 -20.73
N VAL A 835 10.39 -41.52 -19.74
CA VAL A 835 10.72 -41.92 -18.37
C VAL A 835 9.59 -41.40 -17.48
N GLN A 836 8.51 -42.17 -17.39
CA GLN A 836 7.25 -41.80 -16.75
C GLN A 836 6.62 -43.08 -16.13
N PRO A 837 6.15 -43.09 -14.86
CA PRO A 837 6.41 -42.10 -13.82
C PRO A 837 7.89 -42.07 -13.41
N TYR A 838 8.33 -40.99 -12.75
CA TYR A 838 9.75 -40.77 -12.47
C TYR A 838 10.01 -39.99 -11.17
N ARG A 839 11.27 -40.01 -10.73
CA ARG A 839 11.83 -39.14 -9.69
C ARG A 839 12.96 -38.30 -10.28
N ILE A 840 13.21 -37.14 -9.69
CA ILE A 840 14.46 -36.40 -9.85
C ILE A 840 15.42 -36.89 -8.77
N VAL A 841 16.67 -37.16 -9.13
CA VAL A 841 17.73 -37.53 -8.20
C VAL A 841 18.89 -36.54 -8.36
N VAL A 842 19.24 -35.85 -7.28
CA VAL A 842 20.37 -34.93 -7.21
C VAL A 842 21.54 -35.65 -6.54
N GLU A 843 22.64 -35.80 -7.27
CA GLU A 843 23.85 -36.50 -6.85
C GLU A 843 25.03 -35.53 -6.72
N GLY A 844 25.65 -35.49 -5.55
CA GLY A 844 26.92 -34.80 -5.31
C GLY A 844 28.07 -35.81 -5.28
N VAL A 845 29.14 -35.57 -6.04
CA VAL A 845 30.30 -36.47 -6.14
C VAL A 845 31.56 -35.76 -5.62
N LYS A 846 32.15 -36.25 -4.53
CA LYS A 846 33.31 -35.63 -3.88
C LYS A 846 34.58 -35.77 -4.73
N SER A 847 35.37 -34.68 -4.85
CA SER A 847 36.60 -34.69 -5.67
C SER A 847 37.79 -35.39 -5.00
N GLY A 848 37.76 -35.54 -3.69
CA GLY A 848 38.85 -36.05 -2.86
C GLY A 848 38.95 -35.28 -1.53
N PRO A 849 40.03 -35.49 -0.75
CA PRO A 849 40.18 -34.88 0.57
C PRO A 849 40.45 -33.37 0.45
N THR A 850 39.48 -32.55 0.88
CA THR A 850 39.57 -31.08 0.93
C THR A 850 38.71 -30.53 2.07
N GLN A 851 39.06 -29.34 2.57
CA GLN A 851 38.22 -28.53 3.48
C GLN A 851 37.87 -27.16 2.88
N GLU A 852 38.20 -26.96 1.61
CA GLU A 852 38.15 -25.67 0.91
C GLU A 852 37.23 -25.77 -0.31
N GLY A 853 36.14 -26.54 -0.29
CA GLY A 853 35.27 -26.67 -1.46
C GLY A 853 33.93 -27.31 -1.15
N ASP A 854 32.91 -26.48 -0.98
CA ASP A 854 31.55 -26.94 -0.63
C ASP A 854 30.64 -26.97 -1.88
N LEU A 855 29.62 -27.82 -1.82
CA LEU A 855 28.60 -28.01 -2.85
C LEU A 855 27.23 -27.95 -2.18
N ALA A 856 26.32 -27.13 -2.71
CA ALA A 856 24.94 -27.02 -2.23
C ALA A 856 23.93 -26.90 -3.38
N PHE A 857 22.66 -27.19 -3.10
CA PHE A 857 21.53 -26.96 -4.00
C PHE A 857 20.27 -26.55 -3.23
N ASP A 858 19.39 -25.83 -3.92
CA ASP A 858 18.17 -25.21 -3.40
C ASP A 858 17.10 -25.04 -4.51
N ASP A 859 15.88 -24.61 -4.14
CA ASP A 859 14.82 -24.11 -5.03
C ASP A 859 14.45 -25.06 -6.20
N VAL A 860 14.14 -26.33 -5.90
CA VAL A 860 13.85 -27.32 -6.96
C VAL A 860 12.40 -27.21 -7.45
N HIS A 861 12.24 -26.83 -8.72
CA HIS A 861 10.95 -26.57 -9.37
C HIS A 861 10.73 -27.42 -10.62
N LEU A 862 9.47 -27.78 -10.90
CA LEU A 862 9.04 -28.46 -12.13
C LEU A 862 8.03 -27.59 -12.88
N THR A 863 8.36 -27.20 -14.11
CA THR A 863 7.47 -26.41 -14.97
C THR A 863 7.01 -27.19 -16.22
N ASP A 864 5.78 -26.93 -16.63
CA ASP A 864 5.18 -27.42 -17.89
C ASP A 864 5.68 -26.62 -19.12
N ALA A 865 6.44 -25.54 -18.92
CA ALA A 865 7.13 -24.84 -19.98
C ALA A 865 8.36 -25.64 -20.47
N GLN A 866 8.60 -25.66 -21.78
CA GLN A 866 9.76 -26.31 -22.39
C GLN A 866 11.04 -25.55 -22.00
N CYS A 867 12.08 -26.21 -21.45
CA CYS A 867 13.32 -25.49 -21.17
C CYS A 867 13.94 -24.92 -22.45
N PRO A 868 14.36 -23.64 -22.45
CA PRO A 868 15.34 -23.15 -23.42
C PRO A 868 16.63 -24.00 -23.40
N PRO A 869 17.29 -24.22 -24.55
CA PRO A 869 18.63 -24.79 -24.58
C PRO A 869 19.63 -23.96 -23.75
N PRO A 870 20.71 -24.54 -23.21
CA PRO A 870 21.70 -23.76 -22.43
C PRO A 870 22.28 -22.60 -23.23
N GLY A 871 22.29 -21.40 -22.65
CA GLY A 871 22.70 -20.16 -23.32
C GLY A 871 21.79 -19.66 -24.45
N HIS A 872 20.57 -20.20 -24.57
CA HIS A 872 19.51 -19.62 -25.40
C HIS A 872 18.52 -18.84 -24.54
N CYS A 873 18.18 -17.62 -24.95
CA CYS A 873 17.06 -16.87 -24.39
C CYS A 873 16.46 -15.90 -25.41
N ASP A 874 15.14 -16.00 -25.56
CA ASP A 874 14.26 -15.12 -26.32
C ASP A 874 13.44 -14.19 -25.42
N PHE A 875 13.70 -14.21 -24.10
CA PHE A 875 13.05 -13.40 -23.05
C PHE A 875 11.51 -13.46 -22.96
N GLU A 876 10.83 -14.27 -23.78
CA GLU A 876 9.37 -14.39 -23.86
C GLU A 876 8.72 -14.98 -22.60
N ILE A 877 9.46 -15.80 -21.84
CA ILE A 877 8.96 -16.44 -20.60
C ILE A 877 9.58 -15.80 -19.36
N ASN A 878 10.91 -15.70 -19.31
CA ASN A 878 11.70 -15.17 -18.20
C ASN A 878 13.11 -14.80 -18.72
N THR A 879 14.08 -14.53 -17.83
CA THR A 879 15.49 -14.31 -18.24
C THR A 879 16.25 -15.60 -18.59
N CYS A 880 15.56 -16.73 -18.68
CA CYS A 880 16.11 -18.05 -18.95
C CYS A 880 17.22 -18.43 -17.94
N SER A 881 18.45 -18.63 -18.41
CA SER A 881 19.65 -18.83 -17.58
C SER A 881 20.59 -17.62 -17.55
N TRP A 882 20.08 -16.43 -17.91
CA TRP A 882 20.77 -15.16 -17.73
C TRP A 882 20.28 -14.50 -16.44
N SER A 883 21.21 -13.92 -15.68
CA SER A 883 20.90 -13.20 -14.44
C SER A 883 21.69 -11.90 -14.35
N ASN A 884 21.13 -10.92 -13.65
CA ASN A 884 21.88 -9.74 -13.20
C ASN A 884 22.91 -10.14 -12.14
N LEU A 885 23.83 -9.24 -11.79
CA LEU A 885 24.98 -9.50 -10.92
C LEU A 885 24.88 -8.72 -9.60
N GLY A 886 23.72 -8.81 -8.94
CA GLY A 886 23.37 -7.96 -7.82
C GLY A 886 24.40 -7.88 -6.69
N GLY A 887 24.57 -6.67 -6.16
CA GLY A 887 25.38 -6.35 -4.98
C GLY A 887 26.03 -4.97 -5.11
N ASP A 888 27.12 -4.72 -4.38
CA ASP A 888 27.94 -3.49 -4.55
C ASP A 888 28.73 -3.46 -5.89
N VAL A 889 28.37 -4.29 -6.87
CA VAL A 889 29.19 -4.57 -8.07
C VAL A 889 28.58 -3.95 -9.33
N ASP A 890 27.25 -4.03 -9.48
CA ASP A 890 26.49 -3.32 -10.51
C ASP A 890 25.84 -2.03 -9.95
N GLN A 891 25.59 -1.07 -10.84
CA GLN A 891 24.93 0.21 -10.48
C GLN A 891 23.46 0.24 -10.92
N GLU A 892 23.12 -0.50 -11.97
CA GLU A 892 21.81 -0.55 -12.62
C GLU A 892 21.54 -2.00 -13.09
N ASP A 893 20.35 -2.52 -12.83
CA ASP A 893 19.89 -3.84 -13.30
C ASP A 893 19.50 -3.83 -14.80
N TRP A 894 19.69 -4.96 -15.50
CA TRP A 894 18.96 -5.18 -16.77
C TRP A 894 17.49 -5.52 -16.48
N LEU A 895 16.59 -4.84 -17.19
CA LEU A 895 15.14 -4.96 -17.05
C LEU A 895 14.53 -5.69 -18.23
N ARG A 896 13.47 -6.44 -17.98
CA ARG A 896 12.65 -7.09 -19.02
C ARG A 896 11.49 -6.17 -19.37
N GLY A 897 11.36 -5.78 -20.63
CA GLY A 897 10.35 -4.83 -21.12
C GLY A 897 9.60 -5.35 -22.34
N ARG A 898 8.48 -4.69 -22.68
CA ARG A 898 7.64 -4.98 -23.85
C ARG A 898 7.13 -3.69 -24.48
N GLY A 899 6.83 -3.72 -25.78
CA GLY A 899 6.32 -2.55 -26.50
C GLY A 899 7.42 -1.52 -26.81
N ALA A 900 7.08 -0.23 -26.77
CA ALA A 900 8.05 0.85 -26.89
C ALA A 900 8.51 1.31 -25.50
N SER A 901 9.77 1.73 -25.36
CA SER A 901 10.23 2.36 -24.11
C SER A 901 9.41 3.62 -23.79
N THR A 902 9.16 3.84 -22.50
CA THR A 902 8.44 5.01 -21.97
C THR A 902 9.25 6.30 -22.09
N ASN A 903 10.58 6.18 -22.12
CA ASN A 903 11.53 7.25 -22.46
C ASN A 903 11.27 7.71 -23.91
N PRO A 904 11.13 9.02 -24.21
CA PRO A 904 10.47 9.45 -25.44
C PRO A 904 11.24 9.07 -26.72
N SER A 905 10.78 7.99 -27.37
CA SER A 905 11.12 7.56 -28.73
C SER A 905 12.56 7.06 -28.98
N THR A 906 13.21 6.43 -28.00
CA THR A 906 14.59 5.91 -28.14
C THR A 906 14.78 4.40 -28.10
N GLY A 907 13.85 3.62 -27.54
CA GLY A 907 13.94 2.16 -27.47
C GLY A 907 13.36 1.46 -28.70
N PRO A 908 13.52 0.13 -28.80
CA PRO A 908 12.81 -0.66 -29.80
C PRO A 908 11.29 -0.51 -29.60
N SER A 909 10.54 -0.39 -30.70
CA SER A 909 9.07 -0.24 -30.66
C SER A 909 8.31 -1.56 -30.68
N VAL A 910 9.01 -2.63 -31.07
CA VAL A 910 8.56 -4.03 -31.04
C VAL A 910 9.74 -4.91 -30.67
N ASP A 911 9.44 -5.98 -29.96
CA ASP A 911 10.35 -7.11 -29.72
C ASP A 911 10.81 -7.74 -31.05
N HIS A 912 12.00 -8.36 -31.09
CA HIS A 912 12.54 -8.98 -32.31
C HIS A 912 12.03 -10.41 -32.51
N THR A 913 11.95 -11.22 -31.45
CA THR A 913 11.47 -12.61 -31.46
C THR A 913 10.08 -12.75 -32.11
N THR A 914 9.13 -11.92 -31.67
CA THR A 914 7.72 -11.95 -32.07
C THR A 914 7.35 -10.89 -33.11
N ASN A 915 8.18 -9.85 -33.29
CA ASN A 915 7.88 -8.65 -34.08
C ASN A 915 6.53 -8.02 -33.67
N SER A 916 6.28 -7.94 -32.36
CA SER A 916 5.04 -7.46 -31.73
C SER A 916 5.34 -6.51 -30.56
N ILE A 917 4.35 -5.70 -30.18
CA ILE A 917 4.41 -4.91 -28.93
C ILE A 917 4.19 -5.76 -27.66
N HIS A 918 3.80 -7.03 -27.84
CA HIS A 918 3.48 -7.96 -26.75
C HIS A 918 4.64 -8.91 -26.40
N GLY A 919 5.64 -9.03 -27.29
CA GLY A 919 6.86 -9.77 -26.99
C GLY A 919 7.79 -8.98 -26.07
N TYR A 920 8.78 -9.67 -25.53
CA TYR A 920 9.62 -9.21 -24.45
C TYR A 920 11.09 -9.20 -24.85
N TYR A 921 11.75 -8.08 -24.59
CA TYR A 921 13.19 -7.91 -24.76
C TYR A 921 13.83 -7.45 -23.45
N LEU A 922 15.15 -7.53 -23.37
CA LEU A 922 15.91 -7.05 -22.21
C LEU A 922 16.51 -5.66 -22.51
N TYR A 923 16.47 -4.71 -21.57
CA TYR A 923 16.98 -3.35 -21.76
C TYR A 923 17.61 -2.81 -20.46
N VAL A 924 18.27 -1.64 -20.56
CA VAL A 924 18.70 -0.87 -19.38
C VAL A 924 17.96 0.46 -19.40
N ASP A 925 17.36 0.85 -18.27
CA ASP A 925 16.69 2.14 -18.15
C ASP A 925 17.73 3.26 -18.01
N ASN A 926 17.89 4.06 -19.06
CA ASN A 926 18.87 5.13 -19.08
C ASN A 926 18.35 6.42 -18.40
N SER A 927 17.11 6.47 -17.90
CA SER A 927 16.55 7.65 -17.21
C SER A 927 17.25 7.96 -15.89
N VAL A 928 17.62 6.94 -15.11
CA VAL A 928 18.31 7.02 -13.80
C VAL A 928 19.81 6.72 -13.89
N GLY A 929 20.55 6.96 -12.79
CA GLY A 929 21.99 6.66 -12.65
C GLY A 929 22.93 7.83 -13.02
N GLU A 930 24.24 7.59 -12.97
CA GLU A 930 25.30 8.56 -13.32
C GLU A 930 26.03 8.23 -14.65
N TRP A 931 26.94 9.12 -15.08
CA TRP A 931 27.73 8.91 -16.29
C TRP A 931 28.88 7.92 -16.04
N GLY A 932 28.80 6.76 -16.69
CA GLY A 932 29.86 5.75 -16.69
C GLY A 932 29.56 4.52 -15.84
N ASP A 933 28.40 4.49 -15.19
CA ASP A 933 27.79 3.35 -14.50
C ASP A 933 27.68 2.12 -15.42
N ASN A 934 27.72 0.93 -14.84
CA ASN A 934 27.77 -0.34 -15.56
C ASN A 934 26.69 -1.32 -15.08
N SER A 935 25.95 -1.87 -16.05
CA SER A 935 24.92 -2.91 -15.86
C SER A 935 25.45 -4.26 -16.36
N PHE A 936 25.42 -5.30 -15.53
CA PHE A 936 26.07 -6.58 -15.80
C PHE A 936 25.04 -7.72 -15.92
N LEU A 937 25.05 -8.43 -17.05
CA LEU A 937 24.24 -9.62 -17.28
C LEU A 937 25.17 -10.83 -17.52
N ILE A 938 25.05 -11.87 -16.69
CA ILE A 938 25.89 -13.07 -16.74
C ILE A 938 25.13 -14.28 -17.29
N SER A 939 25.87 -15.22 -17.90
CA SER A 939 25.33 -16.48 -18.43
C SER A 939 25.64 -17.70 -17.55
N ASP A 940 25.04 -18.83 -17.93
CA ASP A 940 25.53 -20.19 -17.69
C ASP A 940 27.06 -20.36 -17.84
N VAL A 941 27.62 -21.34 -17.14
CA VAL A 941 29.00 -21.81 -17.36
C VAL A 941 29.06 -22.87 -18.46
N PHE A 942 29.74 -22.53 -19.55
CA PHE A 942 29.95 -23.40 -20.71
C PHE A 942 31.26 -24.19 -20.60
N GLN A 943 31.17 -25.49 -20.90
CA GLN A 943 32.33 -26.37 -20.98
C GLN A 943 33.15 -26.10 -22.26
N PRO A 944 34.49 -26.25 -22.22
CA PRO A 944 35.35 -25.90 -23.36
C PRO A 944 35.12 -26.85 -24.55
N ALA A 945 34.90 -26.28 -25.74
CA ALA A 945 34.65 -27.02 -26.97
C ALA A 945 35.81 -26.89 -27.96
N THR A 946 36.25 -28.00 -28.56
CA THR A 946 37.40 -28.05 -29.49
C THR A 946 37.23 -27.18 -30.74
N ARG A 947 35.99 -26.90 -31.15
CA ARG A 947 35.65 -26.00 -32.27
C ARG A 947 35.38 -24.56 -31.83
N GLY A 948 35.41 -24.28 -30.53
CA GLY A 948 34.88 -23.06 -29.93
C GLY A 948 33.37 -23.11 -29.73
N HIS A 949 32.82 -21.96 -29.34
CA HIS A 949 31.39 -21.67 -29.25
C HIS A 949 31.08 -20.43 -30.10
N CYS A 950 29.90 -20.43 -30.71
CA CYS A 950 29.32 -19.29 -31.38
C CYS A 950 28.26 -18.68 -30.47
N LEU A 951 28.46 -17.41 -30.07
CA LEU A 951 27.40 -16.60 -29.48
C LEU A 951 26.82 -15.72 -30.60
N THR A 952 25.51 -15.78 -30.77
CA THR A 952 24.71 -14.84 -31.57
C THR A 952 23.74 -14.12 -30.65
N PHE A 953 23.49 -12.84 -30.89
CA PHE A 953 22.48 -12.06 -30.18
C PHE A 953 22.01 -10.90 -31.05
N TRP A 954 20.79 -10.42 -30.81
CA TRP A 954 20.30 -9.18 -31.37
C TRP A 954 20.45 -8.05 -30.36
N TYR A 955 20.76 -6.87 -30.87
CA TYR A 955 20.90 -5.66 -30.07
C TYR A 955 20.28 -4.45 -30.76
N HIS A 956 19.72 -3.55 -29.97
CA HIS A 956 19.24 -2.23 -30.38
C HIS A 956 19.98 -1.17 -29.57
N MET A 957 20.35 -0.07 -30.21
CA MET A 957 21.13 1.02 -29.61
C MET A 957 20.81 2.32 -30.34
N PHE A 958 19.86 3.12 -29.83
CA PHE A 958 19.38 4.33 -30.49
C PHE A 958 19.22 5.51 -29.52
N GLY A 959 19.38 6.73 -30.04
CA GLY A 959 19.28 7.98 -29.28
C GLY A 959 20.56 8.82 -29.24
N SER A 960 20.55 9.85 -28.40
CA SER A 960 21.64 10.79 -28.17
C SER A 960 22.56 10.29 -27.05
N HIS A 961 23.87 10.50 -27.18
CA HIS A 961 24.88 10.19 -26.14
C HIS A 961 24.92 8.75 -25.61
N ILE A 962 24.23 7.80 -26.24
CA ILE A 962 24.18 6.38 -25.84
C ILE A 962 25.57 5.79 -25.63
N GLY A 963 25.67 4.93 -24.63
CA GLY A 963 26.91 4.42 -24.07
C GLY A 963 27.62 3.34 -24.90
N THR A 964 28.16 2.35 -24.18
CA THR A 964 29.02 1.31 -24.74
C THR A 964 28.57 -0.07 -24.28
N LEU A 965 28.16 -0.92 -25.23
CA LEU A 965 27.86 -2.32 -24.95
C LEU A 965 29.11 -3.17 -25.21
N ARG A 966 29.44 -4.06 -24.28
CA ARG A 966 30.59 -4.96 -24.34
C ARG A 966 30.17 -6.40 -24.05
N VAL A 967 30.89 -7.35 -24.65
CA VAL A 967 30.81 -8.77 -24.27
C VAL A 967 32.18 -9.23 -23.82
N TYR A 968 32.25 -9.70 -22.58
CA TYR A 968 33.41 -10.32 -21.98
C TYR A 968 33.21 -11.83 -21.84
N THR A 969 34.32 -12.55 -21.69
CA THR A 969 34.30 -13.95 -21.22
C THR A 969 35.16 -14.06 -19.97
N ASN A 970 34.59 -14.61 -18.91
CA ASN A 970 35.29 -14.91 -17.66
C ASN A 970 35.50 -16.42 -17.50
N ASP A 971 36.59 -16.82 -16.85
CA ASP A 971 36.94 -18.22 -16.60
C ASP A 971 37.37 -18.47 -15.14
N ARG A 972 37.38 -19.74 -14.76
CA ARG A 972 37.70 -20.18 -13.38
C ARG A 972 39.10 -19.78 -12.91
N THR A 973 40.07 -19.70 -13.82
CA THR A 973 41.45 -19.32 -13.50
C THR A 973 41.61 -17.82 -13.30
N MET A 974 40.81 -16.98 -13.98
CA MET A 974 40.86 -15.53 -13.85
C MET A 974 40.49 -15.04 -12.44
N HIS A 975 39.44 -15.62 -11.82
CA HIS A 975 39.13 -15.36 -10.42
C HIS A 975 40.27 -15.78 -9.49
N SER A 976 40.86 -16.97 -9.69
CA SER A 976 42.01 -17.42 -8.89
C SER A 976 43.28 -16.56 -9.07
N GLY A 977 43.34 -15.77 -10.16
CA GLY A 977 44.43 -14.84 -10.48
C GLY A 977 44.15 -13.38 -10.14
N GLY A 978 42.96 -13.03 -9.62
CA GLY A 978 42.57 -11.67 -9.27
C GLY A 978 42.28 -10.74 -10.46
N ASN A 979 41.84 -11.29 -11.61
CA ASN A 979 41.42 -10.49 -12.76
C ASN A 979 39.90 -10.64 -12.99
N GLU A 980 39.11 -9.73 -12.43
CA GLU A 980 37.64 -9.85 -12.41
C GLU A 980 36.95 -9.27 -13.66
N GLU A 981 37.60 -8.33 -14.37
CA GLU A 981 37.07 -7.70 -15.60
C GLU A 981 36.97 -8.67 -16.80
N GLY A 982 37.65 -9.81 -16.77
CA GLY A 982 37.61 -10.82 -17.82
C GLY A 982 38.27 -10.46 -19.15
N MET A 983 38.02 -11.28 -20.18
CA MET A 983 38.53 -11.06 -21.54
C MET A 983 37.47 -10.44 -22.45
N LEU A 984 37.66 -9.18 -22.85
CA LEU A 984 36.83 -8.51 -23.87
C LEU A 984 36.86 -9.28 -25.21
N LYS A 985 35.68 -9.60 -25.76
CA LYS A 985 35.51 -10.26 -27.07
C LYS A 985 34.83 -9.37 -28.11
N TRP A 986 33.91 -8.51 -27.69
CA TRP A 986 33.14 -7.63 -28.57
C TRP A 986 32.82 -6.31 -27.86
N ILE A 987 32.74 -5.24 -28.63
CA ILE A 987 32.45 -3.88 -28.16
C ILE A 987 31.76 -3.09 -29.26
N GLU A 988 30.73 -2.34 -28.90
CA GLU A 988 29.99 -1.45 -29.80
C GLU A 988 29.62 -0.16 -29.06
N THR A 989 29.77 0.99 -29.72
CA THR A 989 29.69 2.32 -29.07
C THR A 989 28.82 3.30 -29.84
N GLY A 990 28.01 4.09 -29.14
CA GLY A 990 27.20 5.16 -29.73
C GLY A 990 26.02 4.66 -30.57
N ASN A 991 25.29 5.60 -31.18
CA ASN A 991 24.02 5.34 -31.87
C ASN A 991 24.19 4.45 -33.13
N LYS A 992 23.33 3.43 -33.25
CA LYS A 992 23.33 2.42 -34.32
C LYS A 992 22.14 2.53 -35.27
N GLY A 993 21.20 3.43 -34.99
CA GLY A 993 19.92 3.65 -35.65
C GLY A 993 18.80 2.83 -35.02
N ASP A 994 17.56 3.32 -35.10
CA ASP A 994 16.36 2.63 -34.64
C ASP A 994 16.07 1.38 -35.50
N ARG A 995 16.68 0.26 -35.11
CA ARG A 995 16.46 -1.09 -35.62
C ARG A 995 17.32 -2.09 -34.86
N TRP A 996 16.78 -3.29 -34.70
CA TRP A 996 17.52 -4.48 -34.28
C TRP A 996 18.68 -4.80 -35.23
N LYS A 997 19.80 -5.27 -34.66
CA LYS A 997 20.99 -5.74 -35.38
C LYS A 997 21.52 -7.03 -34.77
N GLU A 998 21.90 -7.96 -35.63
CA GLU A 998 22.58 -9.19 -35.20
C GLU A 998 24.08 -8.93 -34.97
N ALA A 999 24.61 -9.51 -33.90
CA ALA A 999 26.04 -9.71 -33.69
C ALA A 999 26.34 -11.21 -33.57
N SER A 1000 27.47 -11.65 -34.14
CA SER A 1000 27.91 -13.05 -34.08
C SER A 1000 29.40 -13.11 -33.74
N LEU A 1001 29.76 -13.83 -32.67
CA LEU A 1001 31.14 -13.95 -32.21
C LEU A 1001 31.52 -15.39 -31.90
N THR A 1002 32.70 -15.81 -32.39
CA THR A 1002 33.25 -17.15 -32.14
C THR A 1002 34.31 -17.08 -31.05
N VAL A 1003 34.03 -17.70 -29.92
CA VAL A 1003 34.95 -17.78 -28.77
C VAL A 1003 35.57 -19.16 -28.71
N LYS A 1004 36.91 -19.20 -28.59
CA LYS A 1004 37.64 -20.41 -28.20
C LYS A 1004 38.18 -20.19 -26.79
N HIS A 1005 37.91 -21.15 -25.93
CA HIS A 1005 38.33 -21.16 -24.54
C HIS A 1005 38.85 -22.54 -24.16
N ASN A 1006 39.90 -22.59 -23.34
CA ASN A 1006 40.55 -23.85 -22.96
C ASN A 1006 39.97 -24.44 -21.66
N GLU A 1007 39.53 -23.56 -20.77
CA GLU A 1007 38.84 -23.87 -19.52
C GLU A 1007 37.33 -23.57 -19.63
N ALA A 1008 36.54 -24.06 -18.68
CA ALA A 1008 35.13 -23.69 -18.55
C ALA A 1008 34.99 -22.18 -18.26
N PHE A 1009 34.01 -21.55 -18.91
CA PHE A 1009 33.89 -20.10 -19.00
C PHE A 1009 32.42 -19.67 -19.17
N TRP A 1010 32.10 -18.41 -18.88
CA TRP A 1010 30.78 -17.82 -19.12
C TRP A 1010 30.92 -16.47 -19.83
N PHE A 1011 29.81 -16.00 -20.40
CA PHE A 1011 29.70 -14.68 -21.00
C PHE A 1011 29.22 -13.65 -19.99
N VAL A 1012 29.65 -12.41 -20.18
CA VAL A 1012 29.16 -11.25 -19.43
C VAL A 1012 28.86 -10.15 -20.44
N PHE A 1013 27.60 -9.73 -20.54
CA PHE A 1013 27.24 -8.48 -21.21
C PHE A 1013 27.42 -7.34 -20.20
N VAL A 1014 28.11 -6.29 -20.62
CA VAL A 1014 28.32 -5.09 -19.81
C VAL A 1014 27.89 -3.90 -20.64
N TYR A 1015 26.81 -3.23 -20.25
CA TYR A 1015 26.47 -1.92 -20.78
C TYR A 1015 27.06 -0.86 -19.85
N GLN A 1016 27.79 0.10 -20.43
CA GLN A 1016 28.26 1.28 -19.72
C GLN A 1016 27.46 2.49 -20.17
N ARG A 1017 26.83 3.21 -19.23
CA ARG A 1017 25.87 4.28 -19.50
C ARG A 1017 26.47 5.48 -20.24
N GLY A 1018 25.61 6.13 -21.04
CA GLY A 1018 25.90 7.35 -21.79
C GLY A 1018 26.05 8.60 -20.93
N MET A 1019 26.31 9.76 -21.56
CA MET A 1019 26.38 11.05 -20.85
C MET A 1019 25.01 11.66 -20.53
N ASN A 1020 23.97 11.30 -21.27
CA ASN A 1020 22.61 11.83 -21.14
C ASN A 1020 21.61 10.66 -21.17
N PRO A 1021 20.43 10.78 -20.53
CA PRO A 1021 19.40 9.72 -20.49
C PRO A 1021 18.67 9.46 -21.82
N GLY A 1022 18.90 10.29 -22.84
CA GLY A 1022 18.15 10.27 -24.09
C GLY A 1022 18.64 9.24 -25.12
N GLY A 1023 18.89 7.99 -24.72
CA GLY A 1023 19.23 6.89 -25.62
C GLY A 1023 19.25 5.52 -24.95
N ASP A 1024 18.57 4.56 -25.56
CA ASP A 1024 18.24 3.26 -24.96
C ASP A 1024 19.02 2.13 -25.63
N VAL A 1025 19.41 1.13 -24.83
CA VAL A 1025 20.03 -0.13 -25.26
C VAL A 1025 19.08 -1.29 -24.98
N ALA A 1026 18.99 -2.24 -25.91
CA ALA A 1026 18.27 -3.49 -25.69
C ALA A 1026 19.01 -4.70 -26.30
N LEU A 1027 18.72 -5.88 -25.75
CA LEU A 1027 19.17 -7.20 -26.15
C LEU A 1027 17.96 -8.12 -26.37
N ASP A 1028 18.05 -8.97 -27.39
CA ASP A 1028 17.08 -10.05 -27.63
C ASP A 1028 17.76 -11.25 -28.35
N ASP A 1029 17.07 -12.39 -28.43
CA ASP A 1029 17.43 -13.57 -29.24
C ASP A 1029 18.88 -14.05 -29.00
N ILE A 1030 19.27 -14.17 -27.73
CA ILE A 1030 20.60 -14.63 -27.34
C ILE A 1030 20.70 -16.15 -27.56
N SER A 1031 21.77 -16.61 -28.21
CA SER A 1031 21.94 -18.01 -28.62
C SER A 1031 23.43 -18.42 -28.59
N VAL A 1032 23.80 -19.28 -27.64
CA VAL A 1032 25.13 -19.92 -27.58
C VAL A 1032 25.07 -21.33 -28.16
N ARG A 1033 25.92 -21.62 -29.16
CA ARG A 1033 25.98 -22.94 -29.83
C ARG A 1033 27.42 -23.45 -29.94
N PRO A 1034 27.69 -24.75 -29.70
CA PRO A 1034 29.02 -25.30 -29.86
C PRO A 1034 29.43 -25.35 -31.34
N GLY A 1035 30.60 -24.78 -31.66
CA GLY A 1035 31.11 -24.61 -33.02
C GLY A 1035 31.65 -23.20 -33.29
N GLY A 1036 32.08 -22.95 -34.52
CA GLY A 1036 32.31 -21.59 -35.02
C GLY A 1036 31.04 -21.06 -35.70
N CYS A 1037 30.83 -19.74 -35.67
CA CYS A 1037 29.67 -19.10 -36.31
C CYS A 1037 29.65 -19.24 -37.83
N TYR A 1038 30.80 -19.53 -38.43
CA TYR A 1038 30.94 -19.79 -39.85
C TYR A 1038 31.15 -21.28 -40.07
N SER A 1039 30.27 -21.90 -40.87
CA SER A 1039 30.52 -23.25 -41.38
C SER A 1039 31.68 -23.21 -42.36
N GLU A 1040 32.88 -23.64 -41.94
CA GLU A 1040 33.92 -23.99 -42.90
C GLU A 1040 33.36 -25.07 -43.85
N PRO A 1041 33.37 -24.87 -45.18
CA PRO A 1041 32.93 -25.90 -46.10
C PRO A 1041 33.84 -27.12 -45.96
N PRO A 1042 33.33 -28.36 -46.11
CA PRO A 1042 34.15 -29.55 -45.94
C PRO A 1042 35.33 -29.53 -46.91
N ILE A 1043 36.55 -29.58 -46.36
CA ILE A 1043 37.77 -29.73 -47.16
C ILE A 1043 37.72 -31.12 -47.79
N GLY A 1044 37.33 -31.18 -49.06
CA GLY A 1044 37.50 -32.36 -49.90
C GLY A 1044 38.99 -32.66 -50.10
N PRO A 1045 39.35 -33.93 -50.34
CA PRO A 1045 40.74 -34.32 -50.56
C PRO A 1045 41.30 -33.66 -51.84
N PRO A 1046 42.63 -33.48 -51.94
CA PRO A 1046 43.24 -32.86 -53.10
C PRO A 1046 43.27 -33.85 -54.27
N ASP A 1047 42.59 -33.50 -55.36
CA ASP A 1047 42.79 -34.14 -56.67
C ASP A 1047 43.69 -33.22 -57.53
N ASP A 1048 44.84 -33.77 -57.93
CA ASP A 1048 45.63 -33.27 -59.05
C ASP A 1048 44.81 -33.43 -60.34
N ASP A 1049 44.71 -32.39 -61.18
CA ASP A 1049 45.39 -32.41 -62.49
C ASP A 1049 45.31 -31.08 -63.26
N ASN A 1050 46.14 -30.99 -64.30
CA ASN A 1050 46.28 -29.86 -65.23
C ASN A 1050 45.03 -29.63 -66.09
N ASP A 1051 44.70 -28.37 -66.44
CA ASP A 1051 45.14 -27.82 -67.74
C ASP A 1051 44.98 -26.30 -67.90
N MET A 1052 45.63 -25.78 -68.93
CA MET A 1052 45.88 -24.35 -69.21
C MET A 1052 45.02 -23.83 -70.38
N MET A 1053 44.80 -22.49 -70.40
CA MET A 1053 44.18 -21.65 -71.46
C MET A 1053 42.66 -21.33 -71.36
N SER A 1054 42.37 -20.09 -70.96
CA SER A 1054 41.67 -19.14 -71.85
C SER A 1054 41.99 -17.69 -71.49
N ALA A 1055 42.27 -16.87 -72.51
CA ALA A 1055 42.51 -15.43 -72.40
C ALA A 1055 41.18 -14.64 -72.52
N GLY A 1056 41.08 -13.34 -72.21
CA GLY A 1056 42.11 -12.39 -71.75
C GLY A 1056 41.57 -10.95 -71.66
N LEU A 1057 42.43 -10.04 -71.20
CA LEU A 1057 42.15 -8.62 -70.93
C LEU A 1057 41.82 -7.78 -72.18
N ALA A 1058 40.69 -7.06 -72.15
CA ALA A 1058 40.25 -5.97 -73.05
C ALA A 1058 38.87 -5.45 -72.56
N VAL A 1059 38.49 -4.16 -72.46
CA VAL A 1059 39.08 -2.79 -72.52
C VAL A 1059 38.29 -1.97 -71.46
N GLY A 1060 38.77 -0.96 -70.74
CA GLY A 1060 39.91 -0.05 -70.95
C GLY A 1060 39.51 1.35 -71.44
N LEU A 1061 38.28 1.83 -71.20
CA LEU A 1061 37.80 3.19 -71.51
C LEU A 1061 36.51 3.55 -70.72
N THR A 1062 36.15 4.84 -70.70
CA THR A 1062 34.94 5.47 -70.10
C THR A 1062 34.80 5.57 -68.57
N LEU A 1063 35.90 5.82 -67.87
CA LEU A 1063 35.89 6.74 -66.71
C LEU A 1063 35.76 8.20 -67.22
N LEU A 1064 34.63 8.56 -67.85
CA LEU A 1064 34.39 9.92 -68.40
C LEU A 1064 32.92 10.15 -68.85
N ALA A 1065 31.97 10.16 -67.91
CA ALA A 1065 30.58 10.57 -68.20
C ALA A 1065 29.81 11.16 -66.98
N GLY A 1066 29.94 10.58 -65.79
CA GLY A 1066 29.09 10.94 -64.63
C GLY A 1066 29.35 12.32 -63.99
N VAL A 1067 30.56 12.88 -64.14
CA VAL A 1067 31.01 14.05 -63.36
C VAL A 1067 30.57 15.40 -63.96
N ILE A 1068 29.92 15.42 -65.13
CA ILE A 1068 29.63 16.66 -65.88
C ILE A 1068 28.17 17.15 -65.75
N ILE A 1069 27.24 16.32 -65.29
CA ILE A 1069 25.81 16.71 -65.21
C ILE A 1069 25.44 17.36 -63.87
N SER A 1070 26.02 16.91 -62.75
CA SER A 1070 25.67 17.41 -61.41
C SER A 1070 26.16 18.83 -61.09
N ILE A 1071 27.09 19.38 -61.89
CA ILE A 1071 27.65 20.74 -61.69
C ILE A 1071 26.87 21.79 -62.52
N PHE A 1072 26.02 21.38 -63.46
CA PHE A 1072 25.34 22.31 -64.38
C PHE A 1072 23.97 22.84 -63.90
N LEU A 1073 23.41 22.30 -62.81
CA LEU A 1073 22.09 22.69 -62.29
C LEU A 1073 22.11 23.67 -61.10
N VAL A 1074 23.29 23.99 -60.54
CA VAL A 1074 23.39 24.76 -59.28
C VAL A 1074 23.61 26.28 -59.47
N VAL A 1075 23.94 26.77 -60.68
CA VAL A 1075 24.37 28.18 -60.89
C VAL A 1075 23.65 28.94 -62.02
N LEU A 1076 22.56 28.42 -62.61
CA LEU A 1076 21.82 29.12 -63.68
C LEU A 1076 20.30 29.22 -63.50
N ASN A 1077 19.84 29.69 -62.34
CA ASN A 1077 18.97 30.88 -62.35
C ASN A 1077 18.86 31.58 -60.98
N LYS A 1078 19.47 32.76 -60.83
CA LYS A 1078 19.16 33.70 -59.74
C LYS A 1078 19.26 35.15 -60.23
N ASN A 1079 18.19 35.92 -59.99
CA ASN A 1079 18.06 37.39 -60.02
C ASN A 1079 17.90 38.15 -61.36
N ARG A 1080 16.70 38.75 -61.57
CA ARG A 1080 16.39 40.22 -61.57
C ARG A 1080 15.07 40.52 -62.34
N ARG A 1081 14.18 41.48 -61.99
CA ARG A 1081 14.00 42.36 -60.79
C ARG A 1081 12.63 43.09 -60.82
N CYS A 1082 12.03 43.35 -59.64
CA CYS A 1082 11.08 44.40 -59.17
C CYS A 1082 10.14 45.22 -60.11
N ASN A 1083 8.86 45.41 -59.71
CA ASN A 1083 8.39 46.64 -58.99
C ASN A 1083 6.90 46.63 -58.49
N THR A 1084 6.72 47.12 -57.25
CA THR A 1084 5.60 47.78 -56.50
C THR A 1084 4.24 48.12 -57.19
N MET A 1085 3.07 48.22 -56.51
CA MET A 1085 2.75 49.12 -55.35
C MET A 1085 1.30 48.92 -54.72
N ASN A 1086 1.08 49.45 -53.49
CA ASN A 1086 -0.20 49.85 -52.79
C ASN A 1086 -1.13 48.86 -52.01
N GLN A 1087 -0.93 48.76 -50.68
CA GLN A 1087 -1.78 49.13 -49.50
C GLN A 1087 -3.33 49.39 -49.60
N PRO A 1088 -4.12 49.47 -48.46
CA PRO A 1088 -3.88 49.09 -47.03
C PRO A 1088 -5.06 48.51 -46.17
N MET A 1089 -4.75 48.09 -44.92
CA MET A 1089 -5.50 48.26 -43.62
C MET A 1089 -6.74 47.42 -43.18
N ILE A 1090 -6.92 47.41 -41.83
CA ILE A 1090 -8.02 46.87 -40.96
C ILE A 1090 -7.96 45.32 -40.76
N LEU A 1091 -7.84 44.67 -39.58
CA LEU A 1091 -8.12 44.87 -38.13
C LEU A 1091 -9.38 44.10 -37.63
N ASN A 1092 -9.17 43.31 -36.56
CA ASN A 1092 -10.10 42.57 -35.68
C ASN A 1092 -10.84 41.29 -36.15
N GLU A 1093 -10.59 40.23 -35.36
CA GLU A 1093 -11.54 39.38 -34.59
C GLU A 1093 -12.71 38.59 -35.25
N ASP A 1094 -12.85 37.38 -34.69
CA ASP A 1094 -14.08 36.71 -34.26
C ASP A 1094 -14.93 35.79 -35.17
N THR A 1095 -14.59 34.49 -35.04
CA THR A 1095 -15.40 33.38 -34.43
C THR A 1095 -16.73 32.90 -35.05
N ILE A 1096 -17.16 31.76 -34.46
CA ILE A 1096 -18.52 31.17 -34.38
C ILE A 1096 -18.83 30.01 -35.35
N ASP A 1097 -18.79 28.80 -34.76
CA ASP A 1097 -19.74 27.68 -34.88
C ASP A 1097 -20.01 27.00 -36.25
N GLN A 1098 -20.61 25.79 -36.32
CA GLN A 1098 -21.28 24.99 -35.29
C GLN A 1098 -21.09 23.48 -35.52
N ASP A 1099 -21.36 22.71 -34.47
CA ASP A 1099 -21.35 21.24 -34.47
C ASP A 1099 -22.71 20.63 -34.88
N ALA A 1100 -22.76 19.29 -34.95
CA ALA A 1100 -23.91 18.39 -35.04
C ALA A 1100 -24.62 18.21 -36.41
N GLY A 1101 -24.64 16.95 -36.88
CA GLY A 1101 -25.32 16.51 -38.11
C GLY A 1101 -25.51 14.99 -38.19
N PHE A 1102 -26.65 14.53 -37.66
CA PHE A 1102 -27.21 13.17 -37.61
C PHE A 1102 -27.11 12.23 -38.85
N ASP A 1103 -27.32 10.94 -38.53
CA ASP A 1103 -28.04 9.87 -39.28
C ASP A 1103 -27.41 9.03 -40.41
N LEU A 1104 -27.28 7.73 -40.08
CA LEU A 1104 -28.03 6.58 -40.62
C LEU A 1104 -28.44 6.47 -42.13
N PHE A 1105 -28.15 5.26 -42.63
CA PHE A 1105 -28.87 4.43 -43.62
C PHE A 1105 -28.64 4.52 -45.16
N ASP A 1106 -28.28 3.33 -45.67
CA ASP A 1106 -28.71 2.61 -46.89
C ASP A 1106 -28.53 3.27 -48.28
N CYS A 1107 -27.69 2.65 -49.10
CA CYS A 1107 -28.00 2.44 -50.51
C CYS A 1107 -27.44 1.11 -51.04
N LYS A 1108 -28.26 0.07 -51.00
CA LYS A 1108 -28.19 -1.15 -51.84
C LYS A 1108 -27.85 -0.85 -53.33
N ILE A 1109 -27.22 -1.82 -54.01
CA ILE A 1109 -27.86 -2.59 -55.11
C ILE A 1109 -27.02 -3.81 -55.57
N GLN A 1110 -27.64 -5.00 -55.45
CA GLN A 1110 -27.61 -6.23 -56.27
C GLN A 1110 -26.31 -6.83 -56.87
N GLY A 1111 -26.14 -8.15 -56.68
CA GLY A 1111 -25.57 -9.05 -57.70
C GLY A 1111 -25.04 -10.43 -57.26
N THR A 1112 -25.92 -11.45 -57.19
CA THR A 1112 -25.75 -12.89 -57.56
C THR A 1112 -24.33 -13.46 -57.83
N GLU A 1113 -23.93 -14.71 -57.48
CA GLU A 1113 -24.64 -15.92 -56.95
C GLU A 1113 -23.59 -17.00 -56.52
N HIS A 1114 -23.99 -17.96 -55.66
CA HIS A 1114 -23.22 -19.17 -55.22
C HIS A 1114 -21.86 -18.93 -54.50
N GLY A 1115 -21.48 -19.57 -53.39
CA GLY A 1115 -21.99 -20.69 -52.57
C GLY A 1115 -20.73 -21.39 -52.01
N THR A 1116 -20.50 -21.59 -50.71
CA THR A 1116 -21.25 -22.40 -49.72
C THR A 1116 -20.88 -22.01 -48.29
N GLN A 1117 -21.82 -22.03 -47.34
CA GLN A 1117 -21.55 -21.83 -45.90
C GLN A 1117 -22.51 -22.65 -45.02
N SER A 1118 -21.97 -23.26 -43.96
CA SER A 1118 -22.57 -23.70 -42.67
C SER A 1118 -21.57 -24.71 -42.06
N ASP A 1119 -20.94 -24.46 -40.92
CA ASP A 1119 -21.49 -24.34 -39.56
C ASP A 1119 -22.46 -25.46 -39.20
N LEU A 1120 -22.14 -26.24 -38.16
CA LEU A 1120 -22.91 -26.26 -36.91
C LEU A 1120 -22.44 -27.32 -35.90
N SER A 1121 -22.62 -26.94 -34.63
CA SER A 1121 -22.72 -27.72 -33.40
C SER A 1121 -23.16 -29.19 -33.50
N PHE A 1122 -22.67 -30.01 -32.57
CA PHE A 1122 -23.29 -31.30 -32.20
C PHE A 1122 -23.76 -31.34 -30.74
N TYR A 1123 -25.07 -31.37 -30.55
CA TYR A 1123 -25.73 -32.17 -29.52
C TYR A 1123 -26.77 -33.02 -30.24
N ASN A 1124 -26.94 -34.28 -29.84
CA ASN A 1124 -27.81 -35.22 -30.55
C ASN A 1124 -28.49 -36.15 -29.56
N ASN A 1125 -29.80 -36.34 -29.69
CA ASN A 1125 -30.55 -37.34 -28.92
C ASN A 1125 -31.91 -37.64 -29.56
N LEU A 1126 -32.18 -38.93 -29.77
CA LEU A 1126 -33.45 -39.64 -29.45
C LEU A 1126 -33.67 -40.87 -30.36
N TYR A 1127 -33.84 -42.04 -29.73
CA TYR A 1127 -34.93 -42.98 -30.01
C TYR A 1127 -35.09 -43.96 -28.83
N ASP A 1128 -36.35 -44.31 -28.49
CA ASP A 1128 -36.79 -45.18 -27.39
C ASP A 1128 -37.51 -46.43 -28.00
N PRO A 1129 -37.51 -47.65 -27.39
CA PRO A 1129 -38.52 -47.99 -26.37
C PRO A 1129 -38.13 -49.02 -25.25
N SER A 1130 -38.53 -48.70 -24.01
CA SER A 1130 -39.11 -49.60 -22.97
C SER A 1130 -38.30 -50.73 -22.29
N SER A 1131 -38.26 -50.77 -20.94
CA SER A 1131 -39.08 -51.69 -20.07
C SER A 1131 -38.58 -51.84 -18.61
N ASN A 1132 -39.53 -51.83 -17.64
CA ASN A 1132 -39.59 -52.42 -16.27
C ASN A 1132 -38.52 -52.20 -15.17
N GLU A 1133 -39.02 -51.85 -13.96
CA GLU A 1133 -38.71 -52.36 -12.59
C GLU A 1133 -37.23 -52.26 -12.07
N THR A 1134 -36.90 -51.94 -10.80
CA THR A 1134 -37.65 -51.92 -9.52
C THR A 1134 -36.91 -51.05 -8.46
N ASP A 1135 -37.53 -50.76 -7.32
CA ASP A 1135 -36.90 -50.24 -6.08
C ASP A 1135 -35.63 -51.01 -5.66
N THR A 1136 -34.65 -50.33 -5.03
CA THR A 1136 -34.30 -50.60 -3.61
C THR A 1136 -33.28 -49.62 -3.01
N THR A 1137 -33.39 -49.45 -1.69
CA THR A 1137 -32.52 -48.71 -0.77
C THR A 1137 -31.31 -49.54 -0.29
N VAL A 1138 -30.39 -48.87 0.45
CA VAL A 1138 -29.56 -49.37 1.59
C VAL A 1138 -28.02 -49.24 1.43
N THR A 1139 -27.51 -48.31 2.25
CA THR A 1139 -26.22 -48.17 2.98
C THR A 1139 -25.00 -49.11 2.77
N ALA A 1140 -23.82 -48.47 2.85
CA ALA A 1140 -22.67 -48.77 3.75
C ALA A 1140 -21.41 -49.52 3.27
N SER A 1141 -20.30 -49.05 3.89
CA SER A 1141 -19.00 -49.66 4.21
C SER A 1141 -17.93 -49.89 3.13
N ASP A 1142 -16.85 -49.12 3.32
CA ASP A 1142 -15.44 -49.52 3.43
C ASP A 1142 -14.69 -50.10 2.21
N ALA A 1143 -13.89 -49.23 1.59
CA ALA A 1143 -12.46 -49.43 1.35
C ALA A 1143 -11.74 -48.07 1.31
#